data_AF-A0A9R1PM61-F1
#
_entry.id   AF-A0A9R1PM61-F1
#
_cell.length_a   1.000
_cell.length_b   1.000
_cell.length_c   1.000
_cell.angle_alpha   90.00
_cell.angle_beta   90.00
_cell.angle_gamma   90.00
#
_symmetry.space_group_name_H-M   'P 1'
#
loop_
_entity.id
_entity.type
_entity.pdbx_description
1 polymer ?
#
loop_
_entity_poly.entity_id
_entity_poly.type
_entity_poly.pdbx_seq_one_letter_code
_entity_poly.pdbx_strand_id
1 'polypeptide(L)'
;MLALNDNAFTGGVPRELGALPKLVKLYIYRNHLDGTIPKELGSLQSAVEIDLSENKLTGVIPSELGKIQTLRLLHLFENRLQGSIPRELGKLGVIRRIDLSINNLTGAIPMEFQDLPCLEYLQLFDNQIHGAIPPLLGARSTLSVLDFSDNRLTGSIPPHLCRHQKLIFLSLGSNRLIGNIPPGVKACKTLTQLRLGVNLLTGSLPVELSAMQNLSALEMNQNRFSGPIPPEVGKFRSIERLILSGNYFVGHVPAGIGNLTELVAFNISSNQLTGPIPRELARCTKLQRLDLSRNSFTGLIPKELGTLVNLEQLKLSDNSLNGTIPASFGGLSRLTELQMGGNRLSGSVPVELGKLNALQIALNLSYNMLSGEIPTQLGNLRMLEYLFLNNNDLQGEVPSSFTELSSLMECNLSYNNLVGSLPSTLLFQHLDSSNFLGNNGLCGIKGKACPVNSAYASSEAAARKKRFLREKIISVASIVVILVSLVLIALVCWLLKSNMPKLVSNEERKTGFSGPHYFLKERITYQELLKATGSFSESAVIGRGASGTVYKAVMPDGRRVAVKKLRCQGEGSSVDRSFRAEITTLGNVRHRNIVKLYGFCSNQDSNLILYEYMENGSLGELLHGTKDAYLLDWDTRYRIAFGAAEGLRYLHSDCKPKVIHRDIKSNNILLDEMMEAHVGDFGLAKIIDISNSRTMSAVAGSYGYIAPGSVYLLNHCARNYTYAVYGF
;
A
#
# COMPACT_ATOMS: atom_id res chain seq x y z
N MET A 1 -27.46 1.87 -33.72
CA MET A 1 -26.49 2.01 -32.62
C MET A 1 -26.58 3.43 -32.11
N LEU A 2 -26.54 3.63 -30.80
CA LEU A 2 -26.43 4.93 -30.16
C LEU A 2 -25.16 4.91 -29.30
N ALA A 3 -24.22 5.80 -29.62
CA ALA A 3 -22.97 5.95 -28.89
C ALA A 3 -22.81 7.42 -28.50
N LEU A 4 -22.82 7.65 -27.20
CA LEU A 4 -22.76 8.95 -26.52
C LEU A 4 -21.65 8.94 -25.45
N ASN A 5 -20.75 7.96 -25.50
CA ASN A 5 -19.64 7.81 -24.56
C ASN A 5 -18.56 8.88 -24.73
N ASP A 6 -17.68 9.01 -23.73
CA ASP A 6 -16.55 9.97 -23.71
C ASP A 6 -17.02 11.43 -23.91
N ASN A 7 -18.05 11.82 -23.16
CA ASN A 7 -18.63 13.16 -23.20
C ASN A 7 -18.79 13.71 -21.77
N ALA A 8 -19.42 14.87 -21.65
CA ALA A 8 -19.73 15.50 -20.36
C ALA A 8 -21.25 15.53 -20.08
N PHE A 9 -22.01 14.54 -20.59
CA PHE A 9 -23.46 14.50 -20.37
C PHE A 9 -23.76 14.33 -18.87
N THR A 10 -24.69 15.13 -18.38
CA THR A 10 -25.17 15.14 -16.99
C THR A 10 -26.67 14.81 -16.94
N GLY A 11 -27.21 14.65 -15.72
CA GLY A 11 -28.59 14.24 -15.52
C GLY A 11 -28.78 12.72 -15.61
N GLY A 12 -30.03 12.28 -15.44
CA GLY A 12 -30.39 10.87 -15.52
C GLY A 12 -30.29 10.29 -16.92
N VAL A 13 -30.09 8.97 -17.02
CA VAL A 13 -30.28 8.25 -18.29
C VAL A 13 -31.74 8.44 -18.74
N PRO A 14 -32.01 8.94 -19.97
CA PRO A 14 -33.38 9.21 -20.40
C PRO A 14 -34.20 7.93 -20.52
N ARG A 15 -35.39 7.91 -19.89
CA ARG A 15 -36.33 6.77 -19.96
C ARG A 15 -36.85 6.55 -21.39
N GLU A 16 -36.88 7.60 -22.20
CA GLU A 16 -37.32 7.61 -23.59
C GLU A 16 -36.43 6.73 -24.47
N LEU A 17 -35.19 6.43 -24.05
CA LEU A 17 -34.35 5.45 -24.72
C LEU A 17 -35.02 4.07 -24.81
N GLY A 18 -35.84 3.70 -23.81
CA GLY A 18 -36.63 2.47 -23.83
C GLY A 18 -37.66 2.37 -24.96
N ALA A 19 -38.02 3.50 -25.58
CA ALA A 19 -38.94 3.58 -26.71
C ALA A 19 -38.27 3.38 -28.08
N LEU A 20 -36.99 2.99 -28.12
CA LEU A 20 -36.22 2.76 -29.35
C LEU A 20 -36.11 1.25 -29.66
N PRO A 21 -37.15 0.59 -30.22
CA PRO A 21 -37.21 -0.88 -30.32
C PRO A 21 -36.14 -1.50 -31.23
N LYS A 22 -35.55 -0.70 -32.13
CA LYS A 22 -34.48 -1.13 -33.05
C LYS A 22 -33.07 -0.86 -32.51
N LEU A 23 -32.93 -0.37 -31.28
CA LEU A 23 -31.63 -0.05 -30.73
C LEU A 23 -30.86 -1.32 -30.38
N VAL A 24 -29.75 -1.57 -31.10
CA VAL A 24 -28.92 -2.77 -30.94
C VAL A 24 -27.77 -2.57 -29.95
N LYS A 25 -27.18 -1.37 -29.94
CA LYS A 25 -26.04 -1.02 -29.09
C LYS A 25 -26.31 0.33 -28.45
N LEU A 26 -26.16 0.41 -27.14
CA LEU A 26 -26.27 1.61 -26.34
C LEU A 26 -24.99 1.81 -25.55
N TYR A 27 -24.18 2.78 -25.94
CA TYR A 27 -22.96 3.15 -25.23
C TYR A 27 -23.09 4.57 -24.69
N ILE A 28 -23.10 4.72 -23.37
CA ILE A 28 -23.14 6.02 -22.69
C ILE A 28 -22.10 6.08 -21.56
N TYR A 29 -21.06 5.25 -21.64
CA TYR A 29 -20.00 5.21 -20.64
C TYR A 29 -19.12 6.47 -20.64
N ARG A 30 -18.35 6.71 -19.59
CA ARG A 30 -17.46 7.89 -19.45
C ARG A 30 -18.18 9.20 -19.67
N ASN A 31 -19.14 9.45 -18.80
CA ASN A 31 -19.91 10.69 -18.74
C ASN A 31 -20.06 11.13 -17.28
N HIS A 32 -20.98 12.06 -17.01
CA HIS A 32 -21.31 12.53 -15.68
C HIS A 32 -22.78 12.27 -15.34
N LEU A 33 -23.37 11.23 -15.95
CA LEU A 33 -24.78 10.90 -15.74
C LEU A 33 -25.01 10.49 -14.28
N ASP A 34 -26.07 11.04 -13.69
CA ASP A 34 -26.51 10.76 -12.33
C ASP A 34 -27.91 10.13 -12.33
N GLY A 35 -28.64 10.19 -11.23
CA GLY A 35 -29.95 9.55 -11.14
C GLY A 35 -29.87 8.01 -11.18
N THR A 36 -30.95 7.35 -11.59
CA THR A 36 -31.05 5.88 -11.61
C THR A 36 -31.10 5.35 -13.03
N ILE A 37 -30.78 4.06 -13.21
CA ILE A 37 -31.02 3.37 -14.49
C ILE A 37 -32.54 3.21 -14.67
N PRO A 38 -33.14 3.71 -15.78
CA PRO A 38 -34.57 3.58 -16.03
C PRO A 38 -34.98 2.13 -16.29
N LYS A 39 -36.06 1.68 -15.65
CA LYS A 39 -36.67 0.36 -15.90
C LYS A 39 -37.14 0.19 -17.35
N GLU A 40 -37.46 1.30 -18.01
CA GLU A 40 -37.91 1.38 -19.40
C GLU A 40 -36.87 0.83 -20.38
N LEU A 41 -35.58 0.83 -20.01
CA LEU A 41 -34.53 0.19 -20.82
C LEU A 41 -34.79 -1.31 -21.02
N GLY A 42 -35.53 -1.98 -20.12
CA GLY A 42 -35.94 -3.37 -20.30
C GLY A 42 -36.87 -3.62 -21.50
N SER A 43 -37.39 -2.56 -22.14
CA SER A 43 -38.19 -2.63 -23.37
C SER A 43 -37.35 -2.74 -24.64
N LEU A 44 -36.02 -2.61 -24.55
CA LEU A 44 -35.08 -2.66 -25.68
C LEU A 44 -34.86 -4.08 -26.22
N GLN A 45 -35.88 -4.71 -26.81
CA GLN A 45 -35.85 -6.12 -27.23
C GLN A 45 -34.75 -6.47 -28.26
N SER A 46 -34.26 -5.48 -29.02
CA SER A 46 -33.18 -5.66 -29.99
C SER A 46 -31.77 -5.40 -29.43
N ALA A 47 -31.65 -4.96 -28.17
CA ALA A 47 -30.37 -4.55 -27.61
C ALA A 47 -29.46 -5.76 -27.32
N VAL A 48 -28.29 -5.73 -27.93
CA VAL A 48 -27.23 -6.73 -27.78
C VAL A 48 -26.15 -6.26 -26.80
N GLU A 49 -25.88 -4.96 -26.74
CA GLU A 49 -24.85 -4.39 -25.87
C GLU A 49 -25.35 -3.13 -25.21
N ILE A 50 -25.26 -3.09 -23.88
CA ILE A 50 -25.55 -1.92 -23.06
C ILE A 50 -24.33 -1.65 -22.19
N ASP A 51 -23.75 -0.46 -22.38
CA ASP A 51 -22.64 0.02 -21.59
C ASP A 51 -22.96 1.41 -21.01
N LEU A 52 -23.10 1.46 -19.68
CA LEU A 52 -23.36 2.66 -18.88
C LEU A 52 -22.28 2.87 -17.82
N SER A 53 -21.09 2.28 -18.00
CA SER A 53 -20.01 2.34 -17.01
C SER A 53 -19.39 3.74 -16.85
N GLU A 54 -18.52 3.93 -15.86
CA GLU A 54 -17.73 5.16 -15.68
C GLU A 54 -18.64 6.42 -15.64
N ASN A 55 -19.65 6.39 -14.76
CA ASN A 55 -20.64 7.45 -14.56
C ASN A 55 -20.91 7.68 -13.06
N LYS A 56 -21.94 8.46 -12.71
CA LYS A 56 -22.36 8.71 -11.32
C LYS A 56 -23.73 8.07 -11.02
N LEU A 57 -24.13 7.02 -11.74
CA LEU A 57 -25.45 6.40 -11.61
C LEU A 57 -25.64 5.80 -10.21
N THR A 58 -26.84 5.96 -9.67
CA THR A 58 -27.27 5.56 -8.32
C THR A 58 -28.47 4.63 -8.40
N GLY A 59 -29.00 4.24 -7.24
CA GLY A 59 -30.17 3.36 -7.15
C GLY A 59 -29.83 1.91 -7.47
N VAL A 60 -30.86 1.11 -7.72
CA VAL A 60 -30.71 -0.34 -7.97
C VAL A 60 -30.58 -0.65 -9.46
N ILE A 61 -29.97 -1.78 -9.78
CA ILE A 61 -30.01 -2.34 -11.14
C ILE A 61 -31.46 -2.79 -11.42
N PRO A 62 -32.14 -2.29 -12.47
CA PRO A 62 -33.52 -2.67 -12.76
C PRO A 62 -33.63 -4.14 -13.17
N SER A 63 -34.56 -4.87 -12.53
CA SER A 63 -34.85 -6.28 -12.88
C SER A 63 -35.33 -6.45 -14.32
N GLU A 64 -35.91 -5.40 -14.90
CA GLU A 64 -36.43 -5.35 -16.26
C GLU A 64 -35.35 -5.54 -17.33
N LEU A 65 -34.08 -5.27 -17.01
CA LEU A 65 -32.96 -5.60 -17.90
C LEU A 65 -32.88 -7.10 -18.20
N GLY A 66 -33.38 -7.95 -17.29
CA GLY A 66 -33.50 -9.39 -17.50
C GLY A 66 -34.53 -9.80 -18.57
N LYS A 67 -35.32 -8.86 -19.12
CA LYS A 67 -36.26 -9.11 -20.22
C LYS A 67 -35.60 -9.08 -21.59
N ILE A 68 -34.40 -8.51 -21.72
CA ILE A 68 -33.71 -8.30 -22.99
C ILE A 68 -33.00 -9.59 -23.44
N GLN A 69 -33.74 -10.55 -24.01
CA GLN A 69 -33.23 -11.88 -24.35
C GLN A 69 -32.09 -11.90 -25.39
N THR A 70 -31.84 -10.77 -26.05
CA THR A 70 -30.76 -10.60 -27.05
C THR A 70 -29.46 -10.08 -26.44
N LEU A 71 -29.46 -9.68 -25.17
CA LEU A 71 -28.33 -9.02 -24.51
C LEU A 71 -27.13 -9.95 -24.36
N ARG A 72 -25.98 -9.53 -24.88
CA ARG A 72 -24.68 -10.22 -24.82
C ARG A 72 -23.68 -9.53 -23.91
N LEU A 73 -23.78 -8.21 -23.76
CA LEU A 73 -22.90 -7.40 -22.93
C LEU A 73 -23.73 -6.45 -22.07
N LEU A 74 -23.46 -6.49 -20.77
CA LEU A 74 -23.97 -5.53 -19.80
C LEU A 74 -22.80 -5.03 -18.95
N HIS A 75 -22.43 -3.76 -19.16
CA HIS A 75 -21.41 -3.09 -18.36
C HIS A 75 -22.03 -1.93 -17.59
N LEU A 76 -21.88 -1.97 -16.27
CA LEU A 76 -22.37 -0.95 -15.33
C LEU A 76 -21.27 -0.57 -14.32
N PHE A 77 -20.01 -0.94 -14.58
CA PHE A 77 -18.91 -0.75 -13.64
C PHE A 77 -18.58 0.73 -13.40
N GLU A 78 -17.90 1.03 -12.30
CA GLU A 78 -17.48 2.39 -11.92
C GLU A 78 -18.67 3.37 -11.86
N ASN A 79 -19.60 3.08 -10.97
CA ASN A 79 -20.79 3.87 -10.68
C ASN A 79 -21.06 3.88 -9.15
N ARG A 80 -22.25 4.33 -8.72
CA ARG A 80 -22.70 4.34 -7.32
C ARG A 80 -23.96 3.48 -7.13
N LEU A 81 -24.11 2.42 -7.91
CA LEU A 81 -25.26 1.52 -7.86
C LEU A 81 -25.29 0.76 -6.54
N GLN A 82 -26.49 0.48 -6.04
CA GLN A 82 -26.76 -0.09 -4.72
C GLN A 82 -27.74 -1.25 -4.82
N GLY A 83 -27.99 -1.92 -3.70
CA GLY A 83 -28.93 -3.04 -3.62
C GLY A 83 -28.38 -4.33 -4.22
N SER A 84 -29.23 -5.34 -4.31
CA SER A 84 -28.85 -6.66 -4.80
C SER A 84 -28.82 -6.75 -6.32
N ILE A 85 -27.93 -7.59 -6.85
CA ILE A 85 -27.95 -7.99 -8.26
C ILE A 85 -29.29 -8.70 -8.56
N PRO A 86 -30.09 -8.25 -9.55
CA PRO A 86 -31.37 -8.89 -9.85
C PRO A 86 -31.19 -10.31 -10.38
N ARG A 87 -31.95 -11.26 -9.82
CA ARG A 87 -31.97 -12.66 -10.27
C ARG A 87 -32.45 -12.82 -11.71
N GLU A 88 -33.25 -11.86 -12.19
CA GLU A 88 -33.79 -11.83 -13.55
C GLU A 88 -32.67 -11.74 -14.60
N LEU A 89 -31.50 -11.19 -14.26
CA LEU A 89 -30.32 -11.23 -15.15
C LEU A 89 -29.84 -12.66 -15.43
N GLY A 90 -30.11 -13.62 -14.53
CA GLY A 90 -29.84 -15.04 -14.74
C GLY A 90 -30.73 -15.70 -15.81
N LYS A 91 -31.74 -14.99 -16.35
CA LYS A 91 -32.59 -15.48 -17.45
C LYS A 91 -32.03 -15.15 -18.84
N LEU A 92 -30.96 -14.37 -18.93
CA LEU A 92 -30.39 -13.90 -20.18
C LEU A 92 -29.56 -15.01 -20.86
N GLY A 93 -30.23 -15.92 -21.58
CA GLY A 93 -29.60 -17.15 -22.11
C GLY A 93 -28.40 -16.95 -23.05
N VAL A 94 -28.25 -15.76 -23.65
CA VAL A 94 -27.14 -15.43 -24.58
C VAL A 94 -26.13 -14.45 -24.01
N ILE A 95 -26.26 -14.04 -22.74
CA ILE A 95 -25.33 -13.10 -22.09
C ILE A 95 -23.94 -13.72 -22.05
N ARG A 96 -22.94 -12.92 -22.43
CA ARG A 96 -21.52 -13.33 -22.44
C ARG A 96 -20.70 -12.57 -21.44
N ARG A 97 -20.98 -11.28 -21.27
CA ARG A 97 -20.19 -10.36 -20.44
C ARG A 97 -21.10 -9.58 -19.51
N ILE A 98 -20.81 -9.69 -18.23
CA ILE A 98 -21.42 -8.89 -17.17
C ILE A 98 -20.27 -8.28 -16.37
N ASP A 99 -20.22 -6.95 -16.33
CA ASP A 99 -19.31 -6.21 -15.46
C ASP A 99 -20.09 -5.21 -14.61
N LEU A 100 -20.11 -5.47 -13.30
CA LEU A 100 -20.78 -4.67 -12.28
C LEU A 100 -19.80 -4.17 -11.21
N SER A 101 -18.50 -4.21 -11.50
CA SER A 101 -17.45 -3.86 -10.56
C SER A 101 -17.45 -2.39 -10.13
N ILE A 102 -16.75 -2.05 -9.05
CA ILE A 102 -16.57 -0.67 -8.56
C ILE A 102 -17.91 0.04 -8.37
N ASN A 103 -18.73 -0.52 -7.49
CA ASN A 103 -20.06 -0.02 -7.14
C ASN A 103 -20.33 -0.24 -5.65
N ASN A 104 -21.56 0.00 -5.20
CA ASN A 104 -21.99 -0.21 -3.82
C ASN A 104 -23.03 -1.34 -3.70
N LEU A 105 -22.94 -2.36 -4.57
CA LEU A 105 -23.88 -3.47 -4.62
C LEU A 105 -23.76 -4.35 -3.36
N THR A 106 -24.90 -4.83 -2.89
CA THR A 106 -25.04 -5.69 -1.70
C THR A 106 -25.75 -7.00 -2.08
N GLY A 107 -26.13 -7.81 -1.10
CA GLY A 107 -26.82 -9.08 -1.36
C GLY A 107 -25.88 -10.18 -1.82
N ALA A 108 -26.45 -11.32 -2.21
CA ALA A 108 -25.70 -12.47 -2.74
C ALA A 108 -25.65 -12.46 -4.27
N ILE A 109 -24.64 -13.13 -4.83
CA ILE A 109 -24.61 -13.46 -6.26
C ILE A 109 -25.82 -14.36 -6.56
N PRO A 110 -26.69 -14.00 -7.52
CA PRO A 110 -27.90 -14.79 -7.81
C PRO A 110 -27.56 -16.23 -8.20
N MET A 111 -28.31 -17.18 -7.64
CA MET A 111 -28.11 -18.61 -7.92
C MET A 111 -28.31 -18.93 -9.40
N GLU A 112 -29.20 -18.20 -10.07
CA GLU A 112 -29.53 -18.32 -11.48
C GLU A 112 -28.32 -18.06 -12.41
N PHE A 113 -27.27 -17.38 -11.94
CA PHE A 113 -26.06 -17.15 -12.75
C PHE A 113 -25.32 -18.45 -13.08
N GLN A 114 -25.51 -19.50 -12.29
CA GLN A 114 -24.93 -20.82 -12.57
C GLN A 114 -25.55 -21.50 -13.81
N ASP A 115 -26.73 -21.05 -14.24
CA ASP A 115 -27.48 -21.62 -15.36
C ASP A 115 -27.23 -20.90 -16.70
N LEU A 116 -26.47 -19.79 -16.69
CA LEU A 116 -26.15 -19.01 -17.90
C LEU A 116 -25.16 -19.78 -18.81
N PRO A 117 -25.59 -20.25 -19.99
CA PRO A 117 -24.77 -21.17 -20.79
C PRO A 117 -23.68 -20.45 -21.59
N CYS A 118 -23.88 -19.18 -21.95
CA CYS A 118 -22.97 -18.40 -22.77
C CYS A 118 -22.01 -17.50 -21.97
N LEU A 119 -22.08 -17.52 -20.63
CA LEU A 119 -21.31 -16.60 -19.80
C LEU A 119 -19.80 -16.88 -19.91
N GLU A 120 -19.05 -15.86 -20.30
CA GLU A 120 -17.60 -15.90 -20.52
C GLU A 120 -16.87 -14.96 -19.54
N TYR A 121 -17.43 -13.78 -19.26
CA TYR A 121 -16.84 -12.76 -18.40
C TYR A 121 -17.85 -12.38 -17.31
N LEU A 122 -17.44 -12.51 -16.06
CA LEU A 122 -18.24 -12.08 -14.92
C LEU A 122 -17.34 -11.36 -13.91
N GLN A 123 -17.52 -10.05 -13.83
CA GLN A 123 -16.73 -9.16 -12.97
C GLN A 123 -17.63 -8.42 -11.98
N LEU A 124 -17.32 -8.58 -10.70
CA LEU A 124 -18.09 -8.05 -9.57
C LEU A 124 -17.19 -7.39 -8.52
N PHE A 125 -15.91 -7.17 -8.82
CA PHE A 125 -14.92 -6.71 -7.83
C PHE A 125 -15.24 -5.32 -7.28
N ASP A 126 -14.72 -5.01 -6.09
CA ASP A 126 -14.91 -3.72 -5.39
C ASP A 126 -16.40 -3.36 -5.20
N ASN A 127 -17.06 -4.16 -4.37
CA ASN A 127 -18.48 -4.03 -3.99
C ASN A 127 -18.68 -4.48 -2.53
N GLN A 128 -19.94 -4.61 -2.08
CA GLN A 128 -20.30 -5.13 -0.76
C GLN A 128 -21.07 -6.46 -0.82
N ILE A 129 -20.86 -7.26 -1.88
CA ILE A 129 -21.56 -8.52 -2.12
C ILE A 129 -21.13 -9.56 -1.07
N HIS A 130 -22.09 -10.30 -0.53
CA HIS A 130 -21.88 -11.27 0.55
C HIS A 130 -22.52 -12.62 0.27
N GLY A 131 -22.31 -13.61 1.13
CA GLY A 131 -22.82 -14.96 0.93
C GLY A 131 -21.92 -15.81 0.02
N ALA A 132 -22.38 -17.01 -0.32
CA ALA A 132 -21.58 -17.96 -1.08
C ALA A 132 -21.62 -17.71 -2.59
N ILE A 133 -20.54 -18.05 -3.28
CA ILE A 133 -20.53 -18.13 -4.74
C ILE A 133 -21.43 -19.30 -5.16
N PRO A 134 -22.31 -19.17 -6.19
CA PRO A 134 -23.16 -20.26 -6.63
C PRO A 134 -22.35 -21.53 -6.91
N PRO A 135 -22.68 -22.67 -6.27
CA PRO A 135 -21.82 -23.86 -6.24
C PRO A 135 -21.68 -24.53 -7.61
N LEU A 136 -22.62 -24.33 -8.53
CA LEU A 136 -22.55 -24.85 -9.89
C LEU A 136 -22.04 -23.82 -10.91
N LEU A 137 -21.54 -22.66 -10.48
CA LEU A 137 -21.02 -21.66 -11.39
C LEU A 137 -19.87 -22.25 -12.24
N GLY A 138 -19.95 -22.05 -13.56
CA GLY A 138 -19.03 -22.64 -14.53
C GLY A 138 -19.39 -24.07 -14.98
N ALA A 139 -20.38 -24.72 -14.37
CA ALA A 139 -20.81 -26.06 -14.79
C ALA A 139 -21.47 -26.06 -16.18
N ARG A 140 -22.20 -25.00 -16.52
CA ARG A 140 -22.88 -24.82 -17.82
C ARG A 140 -22.27 -23.74 -18.69
N SER A 141 -21.37 -22.93 -18.13
CA SER A 141 -20.82 -21.73 -18.74
C SER A 141 -19.38 -21.94 -19.20
N THR A 142 -18.98 -21.27 -20.28
CA THR A 142 -17.60 -21.29 -20.77
C THR A 142 -16.78 -20.12 -20.22
N LEU A 143 -16.69 -20.03 -18.88
CA LEU A 143 -16.01 -18.92 -18.19
C LEU A 143 -14.54 -18.78 -18.64
N SER A 144 -14.15 -17.54 -18.91
CA SER A 144 -12.81 -17.13 -19.33
C SER A 144 -12.18 -16.16 -18.34
N VAL A 145 -12.96 -15.23 -17.81
CA VAL A 145 -12.52 -14.23 -16.84
C VAL A 145 -13.53 -14.14 -15.71
N LEU A 146 -13.05 -14.31 -14.49
CA LEU A 146 -13.87 -14.17 -13.29
C LEU A 146 -13.12 -13.35 -12.24
N ASP A 147 -13.70 -12.22 -11.85
CA ASP A 147 -13.13 -11.35 -10.83
C ASP A 147 -14.18 -10.93 -9.79
N PHE A 148 -14.09 -11.52 -8.60
CA PHE A 148 -14.94 -11.20 -7.45
C PHE A 148 -14.14 -10.60 -6.29
N SER A 149 -12.97 -10.02 -6.54
CA SER A 149 -12.15 -9.50 -5.45
C SER A 149 -12.83 -8.36 -4.68
N ASP A 150 -12.34 -8.07 -3.48
CA ASP A 150 -12.74 -6.88 -2.71
C ASP A 150 -14.26 -6.85 -2.43
N ASN A 151 -14.73 -7.90 -1.78
CA ASN A 151 -16.13 -8.12 -1.42
C ASN A 151 -16.22 -8.79 -0.02
N ARG A 152 -17.40 -9.32 0.34
CA ARG A 152 -17.67 -10.01 1.61
C ARG A 152 -18.12 -11.46 1.38
N LEU A 153 -17.68 -12.10 0.29
CA LEU A 153 -18.07 -13.46 -0.07
C LEU A 153 -17.57 -14.48 0.95
N THR A 154 -18.37 -15.50 1.19
CA THR A 154 -18.11 -16.61 2.12
C THR A 154 -18.24 -17.96 1.41
N GLY A 155 -18.08 -19.06 2.14
CA GLY A 155 -18.18 -20.40 1.57
C GLY A 155 -16.92 -20.81 0.80
N SER A 156 -17.03 -21.91 0.05
CA SER A 156 -15.91 -22.49 -0.71
C SER A 156 -15.89 -22.02 -2.16
N ILE A 157 -14.71 -22.13 -2.79
CA ILE A 157 -14.55 -21.90 -4.22
C ILE A 157 -15.29 -23.00 -5.00
N PRO A 158 -16.20 -22.68 -5.94
CA PRO A 158 -16.94 -23.68 -6.70
C PRO A 158 -16.02 -24.60 -7.52
N PRO A 159 -16.28 -25.92 -7.55
CA PRO A 159 -15.39 -26.87 -8.22
C PRO A 159 -15.47 -26.83 -9.75
N HIS A 160 -16.51 -26.22 -10.32
CA HIS A 160 -16.77 -26.27 -11.76
C HIS A 160 -16.33 -25.02 -12.54
N LEU A 161 -15.67 -24.05 -11.89
CA LEU A 161 -15.27 -22.78 -12.52
C LEU A 161 -14.48 -22.96 -13.83
N CYS A 162 -13.66 -24.01 -13.93
CA CYS A 162 -12.87 -24.32 -15.13
C CYS A 162 -13.27 -25.64 -15.80
N ARG A 163 -14.53 -26.08 -15.68
CA ARG A 163 -15.01 -27.34 -16.29
C ARG A 163 -14.75 -27.39 -17.80
N HIS A 164 -14.92 -26.27 -18.50
CA HIS A 164 -14.76 -26.15 -19.95
C HIS A 164 -13.33 -25.81 -20.40
N GLN A 165 -12.35 -25.77 -19.48
CA GLN A 165 -10.94 -25.49 -19.79
C GLN A 165 -10.72 -24.17 -20.55
N LYS A 166 -11.52 -23.13 -20.26
CA LYS A 166 -11.36 -21.79 -20.87
C LYS A 166 -10.98 -20.68 -19.89
N LEU A 167 -10.92 -20.98 -18.58
CA LEU A 167 -10.68 -19.96 -17.56
C LEU A 167 -9.21 -19.53 -17.60
N ILE A 168 -8.98 -18.27 -17.93
CA ILE A 168 -7.65 -17.65 -18.06
C ILE A 168 -7.32 -16.87 -16.79
N PHE A 169 -8.28 -16.10 -16.28
CA PHE A 169 -8.11 -15.24 -15.12
C PHE A 169 -9.13 -15.59 -14.03
N LEU A 170 -8.63 -15.90 -12.83
CA LEU A 170 -9.45 -16.10 -11.64
C LEU A 170 -8.93 -15.23 -10.50
N SER A 171 -9.73 -14.24 -10.11
CA SER A 171 -9.47 -13.38 -8.97
C SER A 171 -10.62 -13.45 -7.97
N LEU A 172 -10.29 -13.83 -6.74
CA LEU A 172 -11.22 -13.97 -5.61
C LEU A 172 -10.65 -13.31 -4.35
N GLY A 173 -9.68 -12.41 -4.51
CA GLY A 173 -8.94 -11.81 -3.40
C GLY A 173 -9.81 -10.96 -2.46
N SER A 174 -9.33 -10.63 -1.26
CA SER A 174 -10.01 -9.72 -0.33
C SER A 174 -11.47 -10.11 -0.04
N ASN A 175 -11.68 -11.33 0.43
CA ASN A 175 -12.99 -11.89 0.78
C ASN A 175 -12.88 -12.71 2.08
N ARG A 176 -13.90 -13.53 2.39
CA ARG A 176 -13.96 -14.43 3.55
C ARG A 176 -14.14 -15.89 3.12
N LEU A 177 -13.58 -16.27 1.98
CA LEU A 177 -13.68 -17.62 1.43
C LEU A 177 -12.91 -18.62 2.30
N ILE A 178 -13.46 -19.82 2.44
CA ILE A 178 -12.93 -20.90 3.27
C ILE A 178 -12.69 -22.17 2.45
N GLY A 179 -12.03 -23.15 3.05
CA GLY A 179 -11.74 -24.43 2.42
C GLY A 179 -10.52 -24.37 1.50
N ASN A 180 -10.34 -25.41 0.69
CA ASN A 180 -9.18 -25.56 -0.20
C ASN A 180 -9.54 -25.20 -1.65
N ILE A 181 -8.51 -24.97 -2.47
CA ILE A 181 -8.66 -24.83 -3.92
C ILE A 181 -9.22 -26.16 -4.47
N PRO A 182 -10.34 -26.14 -5.20
CA PRO A 182 -10.98 -27.37 -5.65
C PRO A 182 -10.21 -28.03 -6.80
N PRO A 183 -10.33 -29.37 -6.97
CA PRO A 183 -9.61 -30.11 -8.02
C PRO A 183 -9.86 -29.56 -9.44
N GLY A 184 -11.07 -29.08 -9.74
CA GLY A 184 -11.38 -28.51 -11.05
C GLY A 184 -10.58 -27.24 -11.38
N VAL A 185 -10.27 -26.41 -10.38
CA VAL A 185 -9.37 -25.25 -10.56
C VAL A 185 -7.92 -25.73 -10.64
N LYS A 186 -7.53 -26.74 -9.84
CA LYS A 186 -6.18 -27.33 -9.88
C LYS A 186 -5.83 -27.99 -11.23
N ALA A 187 -6.84 -28.43 -11.98
CA ALA A 187 -6.68 -29.07 -13.28
C ALA A 187 -6.92 -28.12 -14.48
N CYS A 188 -7.01 -26.81 -14.25
CA CYS A 188 -7.34 -25.81 -15.27
C CYS A 188 -6.15 -25.42 -16.16
N LYS A 189 -5.94 -26.10 -17.28
CA LYS A 189 -4.72 -25.93 -18.11
C LYS A 189 -4.59 -24.55 -18.77
N THR A 190 -5.68 -23.81 -18.91
CA THR A 190 -5.72 -22.49 -19.54
C THR A 190 -5.48 -21.33 -18.59
N LEU A 191 -5.40 -21.60 -17.28
CA LEU A 191 -5.24 -20.56 -16.28
C LEU A 191 -3.86 -19.89 -16.39
N THR A 192 -3.86 -18.57 -16.55
CA THR A 192 -2.64 -17.75 -16.57
C THR A 192 -2.41 -17.02 -15.27
N GLN A 193 -3.48 -16.68 -14.55
CA GLN A 193 -3.40 -15.98 -13.27
C GLN A 193 -4.43 -16.51 -12.28
N LEU A 194 -3.95 -16.85 -11.08
CA LEU A 194 -4.77 -17.24 -9.95
C LEU A 194 -4.47 -16.33 -8.76
N ARG A 195 -5.45 -15.47 -8.41
CA ARG A 195 -5.36 -14.52 -7.30
C ARG A 195 -6.39 -14.82 -6.24
N LEU A 196 -5.92 -15.25 -5.07
CA LEU A 196 -6.73 -15.72 -3.95
C LEU A 196 -6.37 -15.00 -2.64
N GLY A 197 -5.57 -13.93 -2.72
CA GLY A 197 -5.01 -13.26 -1.55
C GLY A 197 -6.07 -12.73 -0.58
N VAL A 198 -5.74 -12.58 0.70
CA VAL A 198 -6.61 -11.97 1.72
C VAL A 198 -7.96 -12.71 1.86
N ASN A 199 -7.89 -13.97 2.32
CA ASN A 199 -9.04 -14.85 2.54
C ASN A 199 -8.80 -15.76 3.76
N LEU A 200 -9.64 -16.78 3.96
CA LEU A 200 -9.52 -17.79 5.01
C LEU A 200 -9.25 -19.20 4.43
N LEU A 201 -8.67 -19.27 3.23
CA LEU A 201 -8.43 -20.53 2.52
C LEU A 201 -7.33 -21.35 3.20
N THR A 202 -7.48 -22.67 3.13
CA THR A 202 -6.59 -23.66 3.75
C THR A 202 -6.06 -24.66 2.72
N GLY A 203 -5.13 -25.51 3.14
CA GLY A 203 -4.48 -26.51 2.30
C GLY A 203 -2.99 -26.23 2.11
N SER A 204 -2.34 -27.00 1.25
CA SER A 204 -0.93 -26.84 0.90
C SER A 204 -0.73 -26.10 -0.42
N LEU A 205 0.52 -25.80 -0.76
CA LEU A 205 0.88 -25.26 -2.09
C LEU A 205 0.43 -26.27 -3.17
N PRO A 206 -0.48 -25.88 -4.09
CA PRO A 206 -1.08 -26.80 -5.07
C PRO A 206 -0.12 -27.04 -6.25
N VAL A 207 0.87 -27.90 -6.05
CA VAL A 207 1.88 -28.19 -7.08
C VAL A 207 1.32 -28.83 -8.34
N GLU A 208 0.09 -29.33 -8.33
CA GLU A 208 -0.62 -29.78 -9.53
C GLU A 208 -0.78 -28.64 -10.55
N LEU A 209 -0.85 -27.39 -10.09
CA LEU A 209 -0.86 -26.20 -10.94
C LEU A 209 0.43 -26.06 -11.78
N SER A 210 1.52 -26.70 -11.38
CA SER A 210 2.78 -26.67 -12.16
C SER A 210 2.67 -27.37 -13.52
N ALA A 211 1.63 -28.19 -13.73
CA ALA A 211 1.34 -28.78 -15.03
C ALA A 211 0.83 -27.75 -16.06
N MET A 212 0.47 -26.53 -15.62
CA MET A 212 -0.03 -25.45 -16.46
C MET A 212 1.12 -24.71 -17.13
N GLN A 213 1.16 -24.74 -18.46
CA GLN A 213 2.27 -24.14 -19.22
C GLN A 213 2.23 -22.61 -19.25
N ASN A 214 1.09 -21.99 -18.97
CA ASN A 214 0.91 -20.54 -19.10
C ASN A 214 0.65 -19.83 -17.76
N LEU A 215 0.75 -20.54 -16.63
CA LEU A 215 0.51 -19.94 -15.32
C LEU A 215 1.66 -19.00 -14.95
N SER A 216 1.40 -17.71 -15.10
CA SER A 216 2.35 -16.60 -14.87
C SER A 216 2.26 -16.02 -13.46
N ALA A 217 1.09 -16.08 -12.82
CA ALA A 217 0.89 -15.53 -11.48
C ALA A 217 0.10 -16.48 -10.58
N LEU A 218 0.68 -16.78 -9.42
CA LEU A 218 0.05 -17.51 -8.33
C LEU A 218 0.18 -16.68 -7.05
N GLU A 219 -0.96 -16.11 -6.64
CA GLU A 219 -1.04 -15.18 -5.51
C GLU A 219 -2.03 -15.73 -4.47
N MET A 220 -1.50 -16.15 -3.34
CA MET A 220 -2.23 -16.83 -2.27
C MET A 220 -1.93 -16.20 -0.90
N ASN A 221 -1.45 -14.95 -0.89
CA ASN A 221 -1.04 -14.25 0.33
C ASN A 221 -2.17 -14.03 1.33
N GLN A 222 -1.84 -13.81 2.61
CA GLN A 222 -2.80 -13.50 3.68
C GLN A 222 -3.97 -14.49 3.73
N ASN A 223 -3.63 -15.76 3.92
CA ASN A 223 -4.56 -16.88 4.01
C ASN A 223 -4.14 -17.82 5.16
N ARG A 224 -4.68 -19.04 5.17
CA ARG A 224 -4.36 -20.09 6.14
C ARG A 224 -3.72 -21.32 5.47
N PHE A 225 -3.03 -21.15 4.34
CA PHE A 225 -2.30 -22.23 3.70
C PHE A 225 -1.12 -22.68 4.59
N SER A 226 -0.84 -23.97 4.60
CA SER A 226 0.12 -24.58 5.52
C SER A 226 0.88 -25.75 4.89
N GLY A 227 1.79 -26.35 5.65
CA GLY A 227 2.66 -27.42 5.16
C GLY A 227 3.91 -26.88 4.46
N PRO A 228 4.75 -27.77 3.91
CA PRO A 228 6.00 -27.37 3.27
C PRO A 228 5.80 -26.79 1.87
N ILE A 229 6.80 -26.03 1.41
CA ILE A 229 6.99 -25.76 -0.02
C ILE A 229 7.75 -26.98 -0.59
N PRO A 230 7.10 -27.86 -1.37
CA PRO A 230 7.74 -29.09 -1.82
C PRO A 230 8.67 -28.85 -3.03
N PRO A 231 9.65 -29.72 -3.30
CA PRO A 231 10.60 -29.56 -4.42
C PRO A 231 9.95 -29.41 -5.80
N GLU A 232 8.75 -29.95 -5.98
CA GLU A 232 7.91 -29.81 -7.18
C GLU A 232 7.56 -28.35 -7.50
N VAL A 233 7.76 -27.40 -6.58
CA VAL A 233 7.70 -25.97 -6.88
C VAL A 233 8.60 -25.60 -8.06
N GLY A 234 9.71 -26.31 -8.28
CA GLY A 234 10.58 -26.08 -9.44
C GLY A 234 9.97 -26.47 -10.80
N LYS A 235 8.76 -27.03 -10.83
CA LYS A 235 8.05 -27.42 -12.07
C LYS A 235 7.22 -26.27 -12.67
N PHE A 236 7.01 -25.16 -11.95
CA PHE A 236 6.26 -23.99 -12.44
C PHE A 236 7.07 -23.17 -13.46
N ARG A 237 7.32 -23.70 -14.66
CA ARG A 237 8.31 -23.14 -15.60
C ARG A 237 8.03 -21.73 -16.09
N SER A 238 6.77 -21.30 -16.10
CA SER A 238 6.33 -20.01 -16.65
C SER A 238 5.93 -18.99 -15.57
N ILE A 239 6.17 -19.30 -14.29
CA ILE A 239 5.75 -18.44 -13.20
C ILE A 239 6.65 -17.19 -13.11
N GLU A 240 6.02 -16.03 -13.18
CA GLU A 240 6.67 -14.73 -13.01
C GLU A 240 6.42 -14.16 -11.62
N ARG A 241 5.25 -14.44 -11.04
CA ARG A 241 4.83 -13.97 -9.71
C ARG A 241 4.42 -15.14 -8.83
N LEU A 242 5.17 -15.38 -7.77
CA LEU A 242 4.84 -16.35 -6.73
C LEU A 242 4.76 -15.63 -5.38
N ILE A 243 3.53 -15.35 -4.94
CA ILE A 243 3.25 -14.53 -3.75
C ILE A 243 2.47 -15.38 -2.74
N LEU A 244 3.15 -15.81 -1.68
CA LEU A 244 2.65 -16.73 -0.65
C LEU A 244 2.70 -16.12 0.76
N SER A 245 2.97 -14.83 0.88
CA SER A 245 3.22 -14.16 2.16
C SER A 245 2.03 -14.18 3.12
N GLY A 246 2.25 -14.15 4.43
CA GLY A 246 1.17 -14.13 5.42
C GLY A 246 0.35 -15.41 5.44
N ASN A 247 1.03 -16.55 5.54
CA ASN A 247 0.42 -17.88 5.64
C ASN A 247 1.12 -18.68 6.77
N TYR A 248 0.87 -19.99 6.83
CA TYR A 248 1.47 -20.91 7.79
C TYR A 248 2.38 -21.95 7.11
N PHE A 249 3.07 -21.58 6.03
CA PHE A 249 4.04 -22.48 5.39
C PHE A 249 5.22 -22.75 6.34
N VAL A 250 5.67 -24.01 6.40
CA VAL A 250 6.71 -24.50 7.32
C VAL A 250 7.84 -25.18 6.57
N GLY A 251 8.93 -25.50 7.26
CA GLY A 251 10.05 -26.24 6.70
C GLY A 251 10.92 -25.38 5.77
N HIS A 252 11.69 -26.04 4.92
CA HIS A 252 12.75 -25.41 4.13
C HIS A 252 12.24 -24.95 2.76
N VAL A 253 12.85 -23.90 2.21
CA VAL A 253 12.68 -23.59 0.78
C VAL A 253 13.56 -24.54 -0.04
N PRO A 254 12.99 -25.35 -0.94
CA PRO A 254 13.75 -26.34 -1.69
C PRO A 254 14.63 -25.69 -2.77
N ALA A 255 15.77 -26.31 -3.08
CA ALA A 255 16.67 -25.88 -4.14
C ALA A 255 16.01 -25.80 -5.54
N GLY A 256 14.91 -26.54 -5.73
CA GLY A 256 14.07 -26.49 -6.95
C GLY A 256 13.55 -25.09 -7.30
N ILE A 257 13.51 -24.15 -6.34
CA ILE A 257 13.14 -22.75 -6.61
C ILE A 257 14.03 -22.10 -7.69
N GLY A 258 15.30 -22.53 -7.80
CA GLY A 258 16.23 -22.04 -8.82
C GLY A 258 15.87 -22.44 -10.26
N ASN A 259 14.88 -23.31 -10.45
CA ASN A 259 14.36 -23.67 -11.78
C ASN A 259 13.29 -22.70 -12.29
N LEU A 260 12.86 -21.74 -11.46
CA LEU A 260 11.87 -20.72 -11.83
C LEU A 260 12.54 -19.55 -12.55
N THR A 261 13.08 -19.80 -13.74
CA THR A 261 13.91 -18.82 -14.48
C THR A 261 13.15 -17.58 -14.95
N GLU A 262 11.82 -17.67 -15.03
CA GLU A 262 10.93 -16.57 -15.40
C GLU A 262 10.53 -15.70 -14.20
N LEU A 263 10.91 -16.07 -12.97
CA LEU A 263 10.44 -15.44 -11.75
C LEU A 263 10.93 -13.99 -11.64
N VAL A 264 9.97 -13.06 -11.55
CA VAL A 264 10.18 -11.62 -11.41
C VAL A 264 9.91 -11.16 -9.97
N ALA A 265 8.89 -11.71 -9.32
CA ALA A 265 8.55 -11.39 -7.95
C ALA A 265 8.33 -12.67 -7.12
N PHE A 266 9.10 -12.79 -6.04
CA PHE A 266 9.00 -13.88 -5.09
C PHE A 266 8.80 -13.32 -3.69
N ASN A 267 7.65 -13.62 -3.09
CA ASN A 267 7.35 -13.19 -1.74
C ASN A 267 6.79 -14.34 -0.91
N ILE A 268 7.53 -14.74 0.11
CA ILE A 268 7.14 -15.76 1.09
C ILE A 268 7.22 -15.24 2.53
N SER A 269 7.22 -13.91 2.70
CA SER A 269 7.35 -13.29 4.01
C SER A 269 6.19 -13.60 4.96
N SER A 270 6.40 -13.42 6.26
CA SER A 270 5.39 -13.69 7.29
C SER A 270 4.85 -15.13 7.20
N ASN A 271 5.75 -16.10 7.29
CA ASN A 271 5.47 -17.54 7.36
C ASN A 271 6.29 -18.17 8.50
N GLN A 272 6.32 -19.50 8.57
CA GLN A 272 7.07 -20.29 9.56
C GLN A 272 8.21 -21.08 8.89
N LEU A 273 8.79 -20.55 7.80
CA LEU A 273 9.84 -21.21 7.04
C LEU A 273 11.16 -21.19 7.82
N THR A 274 11.92 -22.28 7.72
CA THR A 274 13.17 -22.52 8.47
C THR A 274 14.33 -22.92 7.56
N GLY A 275 15.52 -23.01 8.15
CA GLY A 275 16.74 -23.45 7.47
C GLY A 275 17.41 -22.37 6.61
N PRO A 276 18.39 -22.72 5.77
CA PRO A 276 19.12 -21.76 4.97
C PRO A 276 18.33 -21.25 3.76
N ILE A 277 18.64 -20.02 3.35
CA ILE A 277 18.20 -19.51 2.04
C ILE A 277 18.94 -20.31 0.95
N PRO A 278 18.24 -20.94 -0.01
CA PRO A 278 18.88 -21.74 -1.04
C PRO A 278 19.67 -20.85 -2.00
N ARG A 279 20.95 -21.19 -2.24
CA ARG A 279 21.83 -20.45 -3.16
C ARG A 279 21.33 -20.51 -4.61
N GLU A 280 20.59 -21.56 -4.96
CA GLU A 280 20.01 -21.79 -6.28
C GLU A 280 19.00 -20.69 -6.68
N LEU A 281 18.45 -19.95 -5.71
CA LEU A 281 17.59 -18.79 -5.99
C LEU A 281 18.30 -17.73 -6.86
N ALA A 282 19.63 -17.67 -6.83
CA ALA A 282 20.43 -16.82 -7.71
C ALA A 282 20.31 -17.17 -9.21
N ARG A 283 19.77 -18.35 -9.57
CA ARG A 283 19.51 -18.72 -10.97
C ARG A 283 18.29 -17.99 -11.56
N CYS A 284 17.43 -17.42 -10.73
CA CYS A 284 16.26 -16.65 -11.17
C CYS A 284 16.69 -15.23 -11.59
N THR A 285 17.43 -15.11 -12.70
CA THR A 285 18.08 -13.86 -13.12
C THR A 285 17.14 -12.72 -13.52
N LYS A 286 15.85 -13.00 -13.74
CA LYS A 286 14.79 -12.00 -13.98
C LYS A 286 14.22 -11.40 -12.68
N LEU A 287 14.64 -11.89 -11.52
CA LEU A 287 14.07 -11.50 -10.23
C LEU A 287 14.32 -10.01 -9.95
N GLN A 288 13.24 -9.28 -9.70
CA GLN A 288 13.23 -7.87 -9.34
C GLN A 288 12.85 -7.66 -7.87
N ARG A 289 11.98 -8.51 -7.32
CA ARG A 289 11.48 -8.36 -5.96
C ARG A 289 11.62 -9.68 -5.21
N LEU A 290 12.40 -9.66 -4.14
CA LEU A 290 12.60 -10.80 -3.25
C LEU A 290 12.28 -10.40 -1.81
N ASP A 291 11.25 -11.03 -1.24
CA ASP A 291 10.87 -10.82 0.15
C ASP A 291 10.73 -12.15 0.90
N LEU A 292 11.68 -12.36 1.82
CA LEU A 292 11.82 -13.51 2.71
C LEU A 292 11.63 -13.11 4.19
N SER A 293 11.20 -11.87 4.45
CA SER A 293 11.16 -11.31 5.80
C SER A 293 10.18 -12.04 6.74
N ARG A 294 10.33 -11.85 8.05
CA ARG A 294 9.41 -12.40 9.07
C ARG A 294 9.21 -13.91 8.93
N ASN A 295 10.32 -14.64 8.97
CA ASN A 295 10.36 -16.10 8.96
C ASN A 295 11.36 -16.57 10.03
N SER A 296 11.76 -17.83 10.00
CA SER A 296 12.78 -18.41 10.87
C SER A 296 13.99 -18.92 10.06
N PHE A 297 14.36 -18.24 8.97
CA PHE A 297 15.55 -18.60 8.18
C PHE A 297 16.81 -18.50 9.03
N THR A 298 17.72 -19.46 8.87
CA THR A 298 18.98 -19.58 9.61
C THR A 298 20.17 -19.67 8.64
N GLY A 299 21.39 -19.65 9.19
CA GLY A 299 22.61 -19.76 8.39
C GLY A 299 22.98 -18.48 7.65
N LEU A 300 23.93 -18.61 6.73
CA LEU A 300 24.53 -17.48 6.01
C LEU A 300 23.62 -16.98 4.89
N ILE A 301 23.70 -15.68 4.60
CA ILE A 301 23.15 -15.11 3.37
C ILE A 301 24.01 -15.59 2.18
N PRO A 302 23.44 -16.29 1.17
CA PRO A 302 24.22 -16.75 0.01
C PRO A 302 24.78 -15.57 -0.79
N LYS A 303 26.10 -15.56 -0.98
CA LYS A 303 26.79 -14.51 -1.77
C LYS A 303 26.33 -14.49 -3.23
N GLU A 304 25.85 -15.61 -3.73
CA GLU A 304 25.34 -15.80 -5.09
C GLU A 304 24.14 -14.88 -5.38
N LEU A 305 23.36 -14.47 -4.36
CA LEU A 305 22.27 -13.51 -4.55
C LEU A 305 22.77 -12.16 -5.09
N GLY A 306 24.05 -11.81 -4.85
CA GLY A 306 24.68 -10.61 -5.42
C GLY A 306 24.83 -10.62 -6.95
N THR A 307 24.54 -11.74 -7.62
CA THR A 307 24.53 -11.85 -9.08
C THR A 307 23.21 -11.43 -9.73
N LEU A 308 22.15 -11.19 -8.93
CA LEU A 308 20.81 -10.81 -9.39
C LEU A 308 20.76 -9.32 -9.75
N VAL A 309 21.44 -8.91 -10.82
CA VAL A 309 21.60 -7.49 -11.20
C VAL A 309 20.28 -6.75 -11.50
N ASN A 310 19.18 -7.49 -11.73
CA ASN A 310 17.85 -6.94 -11.94
C ASN A 310 17.07 -6.66 -10.65
N LEU A 311 17.62 -7.04 -9.48
CA LEU A 311 16.93 -6.93 -8.20
C LEU A 311 16.75 -5.46 -7.79
N GLU A 312 15.50 -5.06 -7.60
CA GLU A 312 15.07 -3.74 -7.15
C GLU A 312 14.81 -3.71 -5.64
N GLN A 313 14.34 -4.82 -5.08
CA GLN A 313 13.99 -4.95 -3.67
C GLN A 313 14.49 -6.28 -3.10
N LEU A 314 15.24 -6.20 -2.01
CA LEU A 314 15.71 -7.35 -1.24
C LEU A 314 15.33 -7.17 0.23
N LYS A 315 14.42 -8.02 0.72
CA LYS A 315 13.92 -8.00 2.10
C LYS A 315 14.15 -9.34 2.79
N LEU A 316 15.00 -9.31 3.81
CA LEU A 316 15.44 -10.45 4.62
C LEU A 316 15.21 -10.21 6.13
N SER A 317 14.60 -9.09 6.50
CA SER A 317 14.43 -8.68 7.89
C SER A 317 13.65 -9.69 8.74
N ASP A 318 13.84 -9.63 10.06
CA ASP A 318 13.11 -10.44 11.05
C ASP A 318 13.25 -11.96 10.78
N ASN A 319 14.49 -12.44 10.84
CA ASN A 319 14.86 -13.85 10.69
C ASN A 319 15.96 -14.21 11.71
N SER A 320 16.57 -15.39 11.59
CA SER A 320 17.72 -15.83 12.39
C SER A 320 18.99 -16.02 11.55
N LEU A 321 19.14 -15.23 10.47
CA LEU A 321 20.31 -15.26 9.58
C LEU A 321 21.57 -14.81 10.33
N ASN A 322 22.71 -15.44 10.05
CA ASN A 322 23.96 -15.17 10.73
C ASN A 322 25.15 -14.98 9.76
N GLY A 323 26.32 -14.70 10.33
CA GLY A 323 27.54 -14.41 9.58
C GLY A 323 27.54 -13.01 8.97
N THR A 324 28.43 -12.78 8.00
CA THR A 324 28.68 -11.45 7.43
C THR A 324 27.73 -11.10 6.31
N ILE A 325 27.47 -9.80 6.13
CA ILE A 325 26.80 -9.28 4.93
C ILE A 325 27.69 -9.55 3.70
N PRO A 326 27.19 -10.18 2.62
CA PRO A 326 28.01 -10.45 1.44
C PRO A 326 28.43 -9.18 0.70
N ALA A 327 29.73 -8.98 0.51
CA ALA A 327 30.28 -7.89 -0.30
C ALA A 327 29.77 -7.89 -1.76
N SER A 328 29.38 -9.06 -2.28
CA SER A 328 28.78 -9.21 -3.61
C SER A 328 27.48 -8.41 -3.79
N PHE A 329 26.81 -8.01 -2.69
CA PHE A 329 25.61 -7.18 -2.77
C PHE A 329 25.87 -5.81 -3.38
N GLY A 330 27.11 -5.29 -3.32
CA GLY A 330 27.48 -4.08 -4.06
C GLY A 330 27.35 -4.20 -5.59
N GLY A 331 27.14 -5.41 -6.14
CA GLY A 331 26.84 -5.65 -7.55
C GLY A 331 25.37 -5.46 -7.94
N LEU A 332 24.46 -5.28 -6.99
CA LEU A 332 23.02 -5.14 -7.21
C LEU A 332 22.67 -3.72 -7.69
N SER A 333 23.12 -3.35 -8.89
CA SER A 333 23.09 -1.97 -9.41
C SER A 333 21.69 -1.33 -9.53
N ARG A 334 20.61 -2.11 -9.54
CA ARG A 334 19.21 -1.63 -9.59
C ARG A 334 18.51 -1.60 -8.23
N LEU A 335 19.20 -1.98 -7.16
CA LEU A 335 18.58 -2.11 -5.86
C LEU A 335 18.15 -0.75 -5.32
N THR A 336 16.85 -0.62 -5.03
CA THR A 336 16.23 0.58 -4.48
C THR A 336 15.93 0.43 -2.99
N GLU A 337 15.79 -0.80 -2.49
CA GLU A 337 15.48 -1.10 -1.10
C GLU A 337 16.22 -2.36 -0.62
N LEU A 338 16.97 -2.22 0.49
CA LEU A 338 17.67 -3.32 1.16
C LEU A 338 17.27 -3.36 2.64
N GLN A 339 16.56 -4.42 3.03
CA GLN A 339 16.06 -4.61 4.39
C GLN A 339 16.65 -5.91 4.97
N MET A 340 17.51 -5.81 5.98
CA MET A 340 18.16 -6.96 6.64
C MET A 340 18.14 -6.85 8.17
N GLY A 341 17.31 -5.96 8.71
CA GLY A 341 17.23 -5.72 10.15
C GLY A 341 16.60 -6.88 10.93
N GLY A 342 16.86 -6.97 12.24
CA GLY A 342 16.26 -8.01 13.09
C GLY A 342 16.79 -9.42 12.76
N ASN A 343 18.11 -9.56 12.68
CA ASN A 343 18.81 -10.81 12.40
C ASN A 343 19.98 -10.99 13.38
N ARG A 344 20.85 -11.98 13.12
CA ARG A 344 22.09 -12.26 13.87
C ARG A 344 23.32 -12.02 12.99
N LEU A 345 23.25 -11.05 12.07
CA LEU A 345 24.38 -10.71 11.18
C LEU A 345 25.50 -10.08 11.99
N SER A 346 26.75 -10.42 11.67
CA SER A 346 27.94 -9.99 12.39
C SER A 346 29.07 -9.55 11.46
N GLY A 347 30.17 -9.05 12.04
CA GLY A 347 31.27 -8.47 11.28
C GLY A 347 30.97 -7.05 10.79
N SER A 348 31.83 -6.53 9.91
CA SER A 348 31.73 -5.16 9.41
C SER A 348 30.71 -4.99 8.30
N VAL A 349 30.15 -3.78 8.19
CA VAL A 349 29.37 -3.38 7.01
C VAL A 349 30.31 -3.31 5.80
N PRO A 350 30.05 -4.03 4.69
CA PRO A 350 30.94 -4.03 3.53
C PRO A 350 30.99 -2.68 2.82
N VAL A 351 32.20 -2.24 2.44
CA VAL A 351 32.42 -0.98 1.70
C VAL A 351 31.72 -0.99 0.34
N GLU A 352 31.52 -2.18 -0.24
CA GLU A 352 30.87 -2.39 -1.53
C GLU A 352 29.41 -1.95 -1.54
N LEU A 353 28.72 -1.91 -0.40
CA LEU A 353 27.35 -1.39 -0.32
C LEU A 353 27.27 0.08 -0.74
N GLY A 354 28.37 0.84 -0.62
CA GLY A 354 28.45 2.21 -1.14
C GLY A 354 28.45 2.33 -2.67
N LYS A 355 28.40 1.21 -3.42
CA LYS A 355 28.24 1.19 -4.89
C LYS A 355 26.77 1.17 -5.33
N LEU A 356 25.83 1.01 -4.40
CA LEU A 356 24.40 0.89 -4.67
C LEU A 356 23.73 2.24 -4.98
N ASN A 357 24.16 2.90 -6.06
CA ASN A 357 23.74 4.27 -6.37
C ASN A 357 22.24 4.44 -6.64
N ALA A 358 21.53 3.35 -6.95
CA ALA A 358 20.07 3.34 -7.13
C ALA A 358 19.29 3.22 -5.81
N LEU A 359 19.96 3.03 -4.67
CA LEU A 359 19.33 2.81 -3.38
C LEU A 359 18.64 4.09 -2.92
N GLN A 360 17.32 4.10 -3.07
CA GLN A 360 16.49 5.26 -2.79
C GLN A 360 15.69 5.08 -1.51
N ILE A 361 15.00 3.95 -1.39
CA ILE A 361 13.97 3.78 -0.38
C ILE A 361 14.63 3.58 0.98
N ALA A 362 15.39 2.51 1.19
CA ALA A 362 15.96 2.27 2.51
C ALA A 362 17.18 1.35 2.48
N LEU A 363 18.08 1.60 3.42
CA LEU A 363 19.11 0.68 3.87
C LEU A 363 18.87 0.40 5.36
N ASN A 364 18.34 -0.78 5.67
CA ASN A 364 18.06 -1.18 7.03
C ASN A 364 18.91 -2.37 7.46
N LEU A 365 19.87 -2.12 8.35
CA LEU A 365 20.74 -3.10 8.98
C LEU A 365 20.53 -3.16 10.50
N SER A 366 19.48 -2.53 11.01
CA SER A 366 19.22 -2.39 12.45
C SER A 366 18.99 -3.72 13.16
N TYR A 367 19.18 -3.77 14.48
CA TYR A 367 18.95 -4.98 15.29
C TYR A 367 19.73 -6.20 14.75
N ASN A 368 21.05 -6.06 14.70
CA ASN A 368 22.00 -7.11 14.35
C ASN A 368 23.19 -7.07 15.34
N MET A 369 24.26 -7.82 15.06
CA MET A 369 25.52 -7.84 15.82
C MET A 369 26.68 -7.28 14.97
N LEU A 370 26.40 -6.28 14.12
CA LEU A 370 27.40 -5.69 13.23
C LEU A 370 28.42 -4.88 14.04
N SER A 371 29.69 -4.99 13.70
CA SER A 371 30.81 -4.37 14.44
C SER A 371 31.77 -3.65 13.50
N GLY A 372 32.79 -3.00 14.04
CA GLY A 372 33.73 -2.18 13.26
C GLY A 372 33.13 -0.82 12.90
N GLU A 373 33.82 -0.10 12.01
CA GLU A 373 33.46 1.26 11.61
C GLU A 373 32.37 1.29 10.53
N ILE A 374 31.61 2.39 10.50
CA ILE A 374 30.68 2.67 9.40
C ILE A 374 31.49 3.06 8.16
N PRO A 375 31.37 2.37 7.01
CA PRO A 375 32.13 2.70 5.81
C PRO A 375 31.85 4.10 5.28
N THR A 376 32.92 4.85 4.99
CA THR A 376 32.80 6.18 4.37
C THR A 376 32.12 6.14 3.01
N GLN A 377 32.21 5.03 2.28
CA GLN A 377 31.58 4.82 0.97
C GLN A 377 30.05 4.84 1.02
N LEU A 378 29.44 4.59 2.19
CA LEU A 378 27.97 4.73 2.31
C LEU A 378 27.50 6.17 2.05
N GLY A 379 28.37 7.18 2.21
CA GLY A 379 28.07 8.56 1.82
C GLY A 379 27.81 8.77 0.32
N ASN A 380 28.18 7.81 -0.54
CA ASN A 380 27.91 7.86 -1.99
C ASN A 380 26.42 7.66 -2.33
N LEU A 381 25.60 7.18 -1.39
CA LEU A 381 24.20 6.79 -1.61
C LEU A 381 23.27 8.00 -1.61
N ARG A 382 23.48 8.97 -2.50
CA ARG A 382 22.79 10.28 -2.43
C ARG A 382 21.26 10.24 -2.59
N MET A 383 20.73 9.16 -3.18
CA MET A 383 19.27 8.93 -3.29
C MET A 383 18.62 8.44 -1.99
N LEU A 384 19.42 7.99 -1.02
CA LEU A 384 18.91 7.24 0.12
C LEU A 384 18.05 8.11 1.03
N GLU A 385 16.81 7.69 1.23
CA GLU A 385 15.83 8.39 2.08
C GLU A 385 15.90 7.91 3.54
N TYR A 386 16.08 6.60 3.77
CA TYR A 386 16.08 6.01 5.12
C TYR A 386 17.32 5.14 5.37
N LEU A 387 18.09 5.49 6.42
CA LEU A 387 19.24 4.73 6.88
C LEU A 387 19.05 4.28 8.33
N PHE A 388 18.98 2.96 8.55
CA PHE A 388 18.81 2.38 9.88
C PHE A 388 19.98 1.45 10.21
N LEU A 389 20.83 1.89 11.14
CA LEU A 389 21.98 1.13 11.65
C LEU A 389 21.89 0.88 13.17
N ASN A 390 20.78 1.26 13.79
CA ASN A 390 20.58 1.23 15.23
C ASN A 390 20.56 -0.20 15.82
N ASN A 391 20.87 -0.33 17.11
CA ASN A 391 20.97 -1.61 17.81
C ASN A 391 21.97 -2.57 17.14
N ASN A 392 23.24 -2.17 17.13
CA ASN A 392 24.39 -2.94 16.66
C ASN A 392 25.60 -2.66 17.58
N ASP A 393 26.77 -3.22 17.25
CA ASP A 393 28.04 -3.02 17.95
C ASP A 393 29.00 -2.11 17.16
N LEU A 394 28.47 -1.20 16.32
CA LEU A 394 29.28 -0.33 15.46
C LEU A 394 30.10 0.66 16.29
N GLN A 395 31.32 0.92 15.84
CA GLN A 395 32.34 1.72 16.53
C GLN A 395 32.88 2.83 15.61
N GLY A 396 33.77 3.67 16.15
CA GLY A 396 34.38 4.76 15.40
C GLY A 396 33.46 5.99 15.27
N GLU A 397 33.86 6.90 14.40
CA GLU A 397 33.12 8.14 14.16
C GLU A 397 32.03 7.97 13.10
N VAL A 398 31.01 8.84 13.14
CA VAL A 398 30.04 8.94 12.05
C VAL A 398 30.74 9.56 10.83
N PRO A 399 30.77 8.89 9.66
CA PRO A 399 31.53 9.38 8.51
C PRO A 399 31.14 10.79 8.09
N SER A 400 32.14 11.66 7.88
CA SER A 400 31.93 13.00 7.35
C SER A 400 31.30 12.99 5.95
N SER A 401 31.47 11.90 5.19
CA SER A 401 30.82 11.69 3.89
C SER A 401 29.29 11.57 3.97
N PHE A 402 28.70 11.35 5.15
CA PHE A 402 27.23 11.33 5.29
C PHE A 402 26.59 12.70 5.02
N THR A 403 27.39 13.76 4.97
CA THR A 403 26.97 15.09 4.50
C THR A 403 26.55 15.10 3.02
N GLU A 404 26.99 14.12 2.24
CA GLU A 404 26.64 13.96 0.82
C GLU A 404 25.29 13.25 0.59
N LEU A 405 24.66 12.72 1.65
CA LEU A 405 23.35 12.03 1.58
C LEU A 405 22.20 13.04 1.45
N SER A 406 22.08 13.65 0.27
CA SER A 406 21.19 14.81 0.05
C SER A 406 19.69 14.49 0.16
N SER A 407 19.28 13.24 -0.05
CA SER A 407 17.88 12.81 0.04
C SER A 407 17.47 12.26 1.41
N LEU A 408 18.37 12.23 2.39
CA LEU A 408 18.16 11.52 3.65
C LEU A 408 17.08 12.21 4.50
N MET A 409 16.02 11.47 4.78
CA MET A 409 14.90 11.90 5.63
C MET A 409 15.08 11.42 7.06
N GLU A 410 15.63 10.21 7.24
CA GLU A 410 15.84 9.61 8.57
C GLU A 410 17.14 8.82 8.60
N CYS A 411 17.90 9.00 9.68
CA CYS A 411 19.16 8.30 9.93
C CYS A 411 19.23 7.87 11.39
N ASN A 412 18.91 6.61 11.68
CA ASN A 412 18.92 6.09 13.04
C ASN A 412 20.20 5.29 13.31
N LEU A 413 21.05 5.86 14.17
CA LEU A 413 22.34 5.30 14.60
C LEU A 413 22.33 4.91 16.10
N SER A 414 21.17 4.94 16.74
CA SER A 414 21.04 4.75 18.18
C SER A 414 21.49 3.34 18.63
N TYR A 415 21.86 3.20 19.89
CA TYR A 415 22.27 1.96 20.52
C TYR A 415 23.41 1.28 19.74
N ASN A 416 24.53 1.99 19.62
CA ASN A 416 25.82 1.54 19.11
C ASN A 416 26.95 2.03 20.04
N ASN A 417 28.21 1.81 19.64
CA ASN A 417 29.41 2.25 20.35
C ASN A 417 30.12 3.41 19.62
N LEU A 418 29.37 4.29 18.96
CA LEU A 418 29.92 5.40 18.17
C LEU A 418 30.52 6.51 19.05
N VAL A 419 31.56 7.16 18.54
CA VAL A 419 32.32 8.22 19.22
C VAL A 419 32.49 9.45 18.32
N GLY A 420 32.98 10.56 18.89
CA GLY A 420 33.31 11.77 18.13
C GLY A 420 32.11 12.71 17.91
N SER A 421 32.35 13.76 17.13
CA SER A 421 31.33 14.77 16.80
C SER A 421 30.48 14.34 15.62
N LEU A 422 29.18 14.59 15.67
CA LEU A 422 28.34 14.45 14.48
C LEU A 422 28.76 15.43 13.37
N PRO A 423 28.67 15.04 12.08
CA PRO A 423 28.94 15.94 10.96
C PRO A 423 28.08 17.21 11.04
N SER A 424 28.72 18.38 10.96
CA SER A 424 28.08 19.68 11.14
C SER A 424 27.35 20.13 9.87
N THR A 425 26.20 19.53 9.56
CA THR A 425 25.31 19.98 8.47
C THR A 425 23.87 20.17 8.93
N LEU A 426 23.11 20.98 8.18
CA LEU A 426 21.67 21.21 8.41
C LEU A 426 20.88 19.90 8.51
N LEU A 427 21.32 18.86 7.79
CA LEU A 427 20.71 17.54 7.81
C LEU A 427 20.73 16.92 9.22
N PHE A 428 21.92 16.82 9.83
CA PHE A 428 22.08 16.26 11.18
C PHE A 428 21.53 17.17 12.29
N GLN A 429 21.36 18.47 12.02
CA GLN A 429 20.73 19.40 12.96
C GLN A 429 19.20 19.25 13.03
N HIS A 430 18.56 18.83 11.94
CA HIS A 430 17.10 18.60 11.88
C HIS A 430 16.68 17.20 12.32
N LEU A 431 17.60 16.23 12.36
CA LEU A 431 17.31 14.89 12.87
C LEU A 431 17.03 14.91 14.38
N ASP A 432 16.04 14.14 14.81
CA ASP A 432 15.74 13.99 16.23
C ASP A 432 16.94 13.35 16.96
N SER A 433 17.30 13.92 18.11
CA SER A 433 18.26 13.38 19.07
C SER A 433 18.03 11.92 19.44
N SER A 434 16.78 11.43 19.36
CA SER A 434 16.43 10.03 19.57
C SER A 434 17.19 9.08 18.64
N ASN A 435 17.53 9.53 17.43
CA ASN A 435 18.30 8.77 16.44
C ASN A 435 19.74 8.46 16.84
N PHE A 436 20.27 9.07 17.91
CA PHE A 436 21.67 8.91 18.31
C PHE A 436 21.84 8.39 19.75
N LEU A 437 20.72 8.08 20.43
CA LEU A 437 20.72 7.60 21.82
C LEU A 437 21.59 6.35 22.00
N GLY A 438 22.04 6.07 23.23
CA GLY A 438 22.82 4.86 23.53
C GLY A 438 24.30 4.89 23.11
N ASN A 439 24.73 5.87 22.30
CA ASN A 439 26.14 6.08 21.95
C ASN A 439 26.83 7.01 22.96
N ASN A 440 27.53 6.45 23.95
CA ASN A 440 28.10 7.24 25.05
C ASN A 440 29.19 8.23 24.58
N GLY A 441 29.97 7.87 23.56
CA GLY A 441 31.08 8.68 23.05
C GLY A 441 30.69 9.75 22.03
N LEU A 442 29.45 9.78 21.54
CA LEU A 442 29.00 10.82 20.60
C LEU A 442 28.81 12.17 21.30
N CYS A 443 29.20 13.24 20.63
CA CYS A 443 29.01 14.64 21.05
C CYS A 443 28.50 15.51 19.90
N GLY A 444 28.08 16.75 20.18
CA GLY A 444 27.51 17.67 19.18
C GLY A 444 25.99 17.58 19.00
N ILE A 445 25.29 16.81 19.84
CA ILE A 445 23.82 16.70 19.85
C ILE A 445 23.27 17.66 20.92
N LYS A 446 22.42 18.63 20.52
CA LYS A 446 21.63 19.52 21.39
C LYS A 446 22.28 19.84 22.76
N GLY A 447 23.47 20.44 22.74
CA GLY A 447 24.15 20.93 23.95
C GLY A 447 25.18 19.98 24.60
N LYS A 448 25.37 18.74 24.12
CA LYS A 448 26.47 17.88 24.57
C LYS A 448 27.79 18.36 23.93
N ALA A 449 28.55 19.18 24.67
CA ALA A 449 29.83 19.72 24.22
C ALA A 449 30.81 18.58 23.91
N CYS A 450 31.52 18.69 22.79
CA CYS A 450 32.63 17.80 22.50
C CYS A 450 33.80 18.15 23.42
N PRO A 451 34.41 17.18 24.12
CA PRO A 451 35.57 17.45 24.94
C PRO A 451 36.69 18.00 24.07
N VAL A 452 37.11 19.24 24.34
CA VAL A 452 38.25 19.87 23.67
C VAL A 452 39.51 19.30 24.30
N ASN A 453 40.29 18.54 23.54
CA ASN A 453 41.64 18.05 23.82
C ASN A 453 42.06 17.99 25.30
N SER A 454 41.86 16.83 25.92
CA SER A 454 42.80 16.36 26.93
C SER A 454 43.08 14.90 26.64
N ALA A 455 44.36 14.59 26.46
CA ALA A 455 44.88 13.25 26.20
C ALA A 455 44.16 12.19 27.04
N TYR A 456 43.88 11.05 26.40
CA TYR A 456 43.59 9.80 27.09
C TYR A 456 44.76 9.47 28.02
N ALA A 457 44.69 9.94 29.26
CA ALA A 457 45.52 9.45 30.35
C ALA A 457 44.75 8.30 31.02
N SER A 458 45.34 7.12 30.91
CA SER A 458 44.96 5.86 31.53
C SER A 458 44.40 5.99 32.95
N SER A 459 43.19 5.48 33.17
CA SER A 459 42.69 5.13 34.50
C SER A 459 41.94 3.79 34.45
N GLU A 460 42.66 2.74 34.03
CA GLU A 460 42.15 1.36 34.08
C GLU A 460 42.16 0.74 35.49
N ALA A 461 42.72 1.41 36.50
CA ALA A 461 42.82 0.85 37.85
C ALA A 461 41.57 1.11 38.73
N ALA A 462 40.83 2.21 38.50
CA ALA A 462 39.69 2.58 39.35
C ALA A 462 38.36 1.91 38.93
N ALA A 463 38.20 1.57 37.65
CA ALA A 463 36.98 0.97 37.11
C ALA A 463 36.83 -0.53 37.45
N ARG A 464 37.94 -1.26 37.61
CA ARG A 464 37.93 -2.70 37.97
C ARG A 464 37.41 -2.95 39.39
N LYS A 465 37.73 -2.08 40.35
CA LYS A 465 37.31 -2.24 41.75
C LYS A 465 35.82 -1.97 41.98
N LYS A 466 35.22 -1.12 41.12
CA LYS A 466 33.78 -0.78 41.16
C LYS A 466 32.91 -1.79 40.38
N ARG A 467 33.49 -2.55 39.44
CA ARG A 467 32.81 -3.60 38.67
C ARG A 467 32.60 -4.89 39.49
N PHE A 468 33.57 -5.25 40.33
CA PHE A 468 33.52 -6.49 41.14
C PHE A 468 32.49 -6.45 42.28
N LEU A 469 32.13 -5.27 42.81
CA LEU A 469 31.08 -5.13 43.83
C LEU A 469 29.66 -5.11 43.23
N ARG A 470 29.52 -4.70 41.97
CA ARG A 470 28.23 -4.54 41.28
C ARG A 470 27.68 -5.88 40.76
N GLU A 471 28.55 -6.82 40.39
CA GLU A 471 28.16 -8.16 39.91
C GLU A 471 27.54 -9.05 41.01
N LYS A 472 27.99 -8.94 42.27
CA LYS A 472 27.38 -9.68 43.39
C LYS A 472 25.98 -9.16 43.75
N ILE A 473 25.78 -7.84 43.72
CA ILE A 473 24.48 -7.21 44.03
C ILE A 473 23.45 -7.52 42.94
N ILE A 474 23.86 -7.56 41.66
CA ILE A 474 22.97 -7.89 40.53
C ILE A 474 22.57 -9.37 40.56
N SER A 475 23.45 -10.31 40.93
CA SER A 475 23.08 -11.74 40.98
C SER A 475 22.03 -12.06 42.06
N VAL A 476 22.11 -11.41 43.23
CA VAL A 476 21.14 -11.61 44.33
C VAL A 476 19.80 -10.95 44.01
N ALA A 477 19.80 -9.76 43.41
CA ALA A 477 18.56 -9.10 42.96
C ALA A 477 17.86 -9.89 41.84
N SER A 478 18.60 -10.52 40.94
CA SER A 478 18.05 -11.32 39.84
C SER A 478 17.30 -12.56 40.35
N ILE A 479 17.85 -13.23 41.37
CA ILE A 479 17.24 -14.44 41.96
C ILE A 479 15.93 -14.08 42.68
N VAL A 480 15.89 -12.94 43.38
CA VAL A 480 14.69 -12.46 44.08
C VAL A 480 13.59 -12.08 43.08
N VAL A 481 13.93 -11.40 41.97
CA VAL A 481 12.96 -11.04 40.92
C VAL A 481 12.38 -12.29 40.26
N ILE A 482 13.22 -13.29 39.94
CA ILE A 482 12.74 -14.55 39.35
C ILE A 482 11.81 -15.30 40.31
N LEU A 483 12.13 -15.34 41.61
CA LEU A 483 11.27 -15.99 42.61
C LEU A 483 9.91 -15.28 42.74
N VAL A 484 9.91 -13.96 42.77
CA VAL A 484 8.69 -13.14 42.86
C VAL A 484 7.84 -13.29 41.59
N SER A 485 8.46 -13.32 40.41
CA SER A 485 7.77 -13.56 39.14
C SER A 485 7.17 -14.95 39.07
N LEU A 486 7.85 -15.99 39.56
CA LEU A 486 7.30 -17.35 39.59
C LEU A 486 6.11 -17.49 40.55
N VAL A 487 6.15 -16.81 41.69
CA VAL A 487 5.02 -16.76 42.64
C VAL A 487 3.83 -15.99 42.04
N LEU A 488 4.07 -14.87 41.36
CA LEU A 488 3.04 -14.12 40.64
C LEU A 488 2.42 -14.93 39.50
N ILE A 489 3.21 -15.65 38.72
CA ILE A 489 2.72 -16.51 37.64
C ILE A 489 1.88 -17.67 38.21
N ALA A 490 2.32 -18.31 39.29
CA ALA A 490 1.54 -19.35 39.97
C ALA A 490 0.21 -18.81 40.52
N LEU A 491 0.21 -17.59 41.08
CA LEU A 491 -0.99 -16.91 41.58
C LEU A 491 -1.95 -16.56 40.42
N VAL A 492 -1.43 -16.07 39.29
CA VAL A 492 -2.21 -15.78 38.08
C VAL A 492 -2.80 -17.06 37.47
N CYS A 493 -2.03 -18.15 37.38
CA CYS A 493 -2.53 -19.44 36.92
C CYS A 493 -3.59 -20.03 37.86
N TRP A 494 -3.47 -19.81 39.17
CA TRP A 494 -4.47 -20.23 40.16
C TRP A 494 -5.76 -19.42 40.04
N LEU A 495 -5.65 -18.09 39.86
CA LEU A 495 -6.79 -17.18 39.64
C LEU A 495 -7.49 -17.42 38.30
N LEU A 496 -6.76 -17.79 37.24
CA LEU A 496 -7.31 -18.16 35.93
C LEU A 496 -8.00 -19.53 35.94
N LYS A 497 -7.64 -20.41 36.88
CA LYS A 497 -8.25 -21.75 37.02
C LYS A 497 -9.48 -21.76 37.95
N SER A 498 -9.64 -20.76 38.82
CA SER A 498 -10.73 -20.69 39.80
C SER A 498 -12.00 -19.98 39.30
N ASN A 499 -11.92 -19.15 38.24
CA ASN A 499 -13.05 -18.35 37.76
C ASN A 499 -13.40 -18.64 36.29
N MET A 500 -14.32 -19.56 36.06
CA MET A 500 -15.11 -19.62 34.82
C MET A 500 -16.60 -19.56 35.15
N PRO A 501 -17.28 -18.47 34.77
CA PRO A 501 -18.62 -18.57 34.21
C PRO A 501 -18.79 -17.78 32.89
N LYS A 502 -19.94 -18.06 32.26
CA LYS A 502 -20.35 -17.84 30.86
C LYS A 502 -20.55 -16.37 30.43
N LEU A 503 -20.42 -16.18 29.10
CA LEU A 503 -21.03 -15.20 28.17
C LEU A 503 -21.81 -13.97 28.75
N VAL A 504 -21.47 -12.76 28.29
CA VAL A 504 -22.32 -11.76 27.59
C VAL A 504 -21.64 -10.36 27.60
N SER A 505 -21.89 -9.60 26.53
CA SER A 505 -21.51 -8.23 26.16
C SER A 505 -21.65 -7.13 27.24
N ASN A 506 -20.73 -6.17 27.32
CA ASN A 506 -20.84 -4.81 26.75
C ASN A 506 -19.75 -3.87 27.28
N GLU A 507 -19.27 -3.01 26.37
CA GLU A 507 -18.70 -1.66 26.51
C GLU A 507 -17.55 -1.30 27.49
N GLU A 508 -16.52 -0.75 26.82
CA GLU A 508 -15.72 0.44 27.12
C GLU A 508 -14.69 0.52 28.27
N ARG A 509 -13.43 0.53 27.81
CA ARG A 509 -12.34 1.50 28.08
C ARG A 509 -11.76 1.60 29.49
N LYS A 510 -10.47 1.24 29.59
CA LYS A 510 -9.34 2.19 29.73
C LYS A 510 -8.01 1.43 29.89
N THR A 511 -7.12 1.55 28.91
CA THR A 511 -5.65 1.64 29.06
C THR A 511 -5.18 2.32 27.77
N GLY A 512 -4.38 3.38 27.72
CA GLY A 512 -3.38 3.88 28.65
C GLY A 512 -2.03 3.80 27.95
N PHE A 513 -1.70 4.76 27.08
CA PHE A 513 -0.35 4.94 26.55
C PHE A 513 0.05 6.41 26.62
N SER A 514 1.19 6.67 27.26
CA SER A 514 1.74 7.98 27.55
C SER A 514 2.93 8.29 26.66
N GLY A 515 2.79 9.34 25.84
CA GLY A 515 3.86 10.22 25.32
C GLY A 515 4.24 10.06 23.82
N PRO A 516 4.66 11.13 23.10
CA PRO A 516 4.48 12.57 23.30
C PRO A 516 3.57 13.23 22.24
N HIS A 517 2.84 14.28 22.64
CA HIS A 517 2.08 15.15 21.75
C HIS A 517 3.01 16.02 20.90
N TYR A 518 2.91 15.95 19.57
CA TYR A 518 3.51 16.93 18.65
C TYR A 518 2.51 18.06 18.36
N PHE A 519 2.90 19.30 18.63
CA PHE A 519 2.07 20.49 18.48
C PHE A 519 2.42 21.30 17.23
N LEU A 520 1.36 21.79 16.58
CA LEU A 520 1.33 22.96 15.70
C LEU A 520 1.88 24.22 16.37
N LYS A 521 2.22 25.20 15.53
CA LYS A 521 2.59 26.58 15.91
C LYS A 521 1.49 27.33 16.71
N GLU A 522 0.29 26.78 16.85
CA GLU A 522 -0.76 27.22 17.79
C GLU A 522 -1.48 25.99 18.38
N ARG A 523 -1.78 26.03 19.68
CA ARG A 523 -2.23 24.86 20.43
C ARG A 523 -3.70 24.50 20.13
N ILE A 524 -3.94 23.64 19.14
CA ILE A 524 -5.25 23.01 18.89
C ILE A 524 -5.24 21.56 19.40
N THR A 525 -6.14 21.21 20.31
CA THR A 525 -6.27 19.87 20.91
C THR A 525 -7.29 18.99 20.17
N TYR A 526 -7.14 17.66 20.27
CA TYR A 526 -8.09 16.69 19.68
C TYR A 526 -9.53 16.87 20.22
N GLN A 527 -9.67 17.23 21.50
CA GLN A 527 -10.99 17.50 22.10
C GLN A 527 -11.65 18.75 21.51
N GLU A 528 -10.88 19.80 21.20
CA GLU A 528 -11.39 20.98 20.52
C GLU A 528 -11.85 20.65 19.09
N LEU A 529 -11.13 19.78 18.37
CA LEU A 529 -11.53 19.31 17.04
C LEU A 529 -12.81 18.46 17.08
N LEU A 530 -12.96 17.59 18.08
CA LEU A 530 -14.20 16.84 18.28
C LEU A 530 -15.38 17.78 18.50
N LYS A 531 -15.23 18.81 19.34
CA LYS A 531 -16.29 19.79 19.59
C LYS A 531 -16.60 20.63 18.34
N ALA A 532 -15.56 21.10 17.64
CA ALA A 532 -15.68 21.95 16.46
C ALA A 532 -16.26 21.23 15.23
N THR A 533 -16.19 19.89 15.19
CA THR A 533 -16.75 19.04 14.11
C THR A 533 -18.07 18.36 14.50
N GLY A 534 -18.61 18.64 15.69
CA GLY A 534 -19.82 17.97 16.19
C GLY A 534 -19.63 16.45 16.35
N SER A 535 -18.50 16.03 16.92
CA SER A 535 -18.06 14.64 17.03
C SER A 535 -17.92 13.93 15.67
N PHE A 536 -17.37 14.63 14.67
CA PHE A 536 -17.30 14.16 13.28
C PHE A 536 -18.67 13.81 12.69
N SER A 537 -19.67 14.65 12.95
CA SER A 537 -21.04 14.51 12.42
C SER A 537 -21.06 14.54 10.90
N GLU A 538 -22.00 13.82 10.30
CA GLU A 538 -22.31 13.87 8.86
C GLU A 538 -22.60 15.30 8.37
N SER A 539 -23.20 16.14 9.20
CA SER A 539 -23.50 17.54 8.87
C SER A 539 -22.26 18.42 8.69
N ALA A 540 -21.10 17.99 9.20
CA ALA A 540 -19.83 18.70 9.08
C ALA A 540 -18.99 18.19 7.90
N VAL A 541 -19.42 17.14 7.19
CA VAL A 541 -18.66 16.55 6.09
C VAL A 541 -18.70 17.46 4.87
N ILE A 542 -17.52 17.81 4.36
CA ILE A 542 -17.35 18.61 3.13
C ILE A 542 -16.72 17.81 1.98
N GLY A 543 -16.22 16.59 2.24
CA GLY A 543 -15.69 15.74 1.17
C GLY A 543 -15.40 14.30 1.63
N ARG A 544 -15.52 13.34 0.72
CA ARG A 544 -15.17 11.93 0.94
C ARG A 544 -14.34 11.40 -0.22
N GLY A 545 -13.21 10.78 0.09
CA GLY A 545 -12.30 10.21 -0.90
C GLY A 545 -11.69 8.88 -0.45
N ALA A 546 -10.83 8.32 -1.30
CA ALA A 546 -10.12 7.06 -1.03
C ALA A 546 -9.19 7.17 0.19
N SER A 547 -8.62 8.35 0.42
CA SER A 547 -7.70 8.65 1.52
C SER A 547 -8.40 8.92 2.86
N GLY A 548 -9.67 9.36 2.86
CA GLY A 548 -10.38 9.70 4.09
C GLY A 548 -11.62 10.58 3.90
N THR A 549 -12.14 11.09 5.02
CA THR A 549 -13.28 12.04 5.05
C THR A 549 -12.79 13.41 5.53
N VAL A 550 -13.21 14.48 4.88
CA VAL A 550 -12.88 15.86 5.25
C VAL A 550 -14.08 16.53 5.90
N TYR A 551 -13.84 17.17 7.05
CA TYR A 551 -14.84 17.86 7.86
C TYR A 551 -14.52 19.35 7.93
N LYS A 552 -15.55 20.19 7.88
CA LYS A 552 -15.44 21.62 8.24
C LYS A 552 -15.49 21.76 9.75
N ALA A 553 -14.54 22.49 10.31
CA ALA A 553 -14.51 22.82 11.73
C ALA A 553 -14.39 24.33 11.92
N VAL A 554 -15.14 24.87 12.86
CA VAL A 554 -15.02 26.27 13.29
C VAL A 554 -14.35 26.27 14.66
N MET A 555 -13.13 26.79 14.71
CA MET A 555 -12.31 26.84 15.92
C MET A 555 -12.86 27.88 16.91
N PRO A 556 -12.53 27.79 18.21
CA PRO A 556 -13.03 28.71 19.24
C PRO A 556 -12.70 30.19 18.99
N ASP A 557 -11.62 30.46 18.25
CA ASP A 557 -11.19 31.80 17.84
C ASP A 557 -11.90 32.30 16.56
N GLY A 558 -12.89 31.56 16.06
CA GLY A 558 -13.66 31.89 14.86
C GLY A 558 -13.02 31.44 13.54
N ARG A 559 -11.79 30.89 13.57
CA ARG A 559 -11.13 30.43 12.35
C ARG A 559 -11.79 29.16 11.80
N ARG A 560 -11.98 29.13 10.48
CA ARG A 560 -12.48 27.95 9.76
C ARG A 560 -11.31 27.10 9.30
N VAL A 561 -11.37 25.80 9.58
CA VAL A 561 -10.35 24.84 9.17
C VAL A 561 -11.00 23.60 8.53
N ALA A 562 -10.28 22.96 7.62
CA ALA A 562 -10.66 21.68 7.05
C ALA A 562 -9.89 20.56 7.75
N VAL A 563 -10.60 19.59 8.32
CA VAL A 563 -10.03 18.46 9.08
C VAL A 563 -10.21 17.18 8.28
N LYS A 564 -9.13 16.63 7.73
CA LYS A 564 -9.10 15.35 7.01
C LYS A 564 -8.84 14.21 7.98
N LYS A 565 -9.79 13.30 8.13
CA LYS A 565 -9.67 12.05 8.90
C LYS A 565 -9.36 10.90 7.96
N LEU A 566 -8.19 10.30 8.11
CA LEU A 566 -7.77 9.15 7.31
C LEU A 566 -8.40 7.85 7.85
N ARG A 567 -8.59 6.85 6.98
CA ARG A 567 -9.20 5.56 7.33
C ARG A 567 -8.23 4.70 8.16
N CYS A 568 -8.62 4.25 9.36
CA CYS A 568 -7.81 3.31 10.13
C CYS A 568 -8.02 1.86 9.63
N GLN A 569 -6.99 1.30 8.99
CA GLN A 569 -6.77 -0.14 8.87
C GLN A 569 -5.43 -0.44 9.54
N GLY A 570 -5.34 -1.57 10.26
CA GLY A 570 -4.24 -1.94 11.16
C GLY A 570 -2.83 -1.64 10.68
N GLU A 571 -1.94 -1.40 11.64
CA GLU A 571 -0.56 -0.93 11.50
C GLU A 571 0.20 -1.61 10.34
N GLY A 572 0.68 -0.80 9.39
CA GLY A 572 1.51 -1.21 8.25
C GLY A 572 0.90 -1.03 6.85
N SER A 573 -0.30 -0.46 6.73
CA SER A 573 -1.00 -0.28 5.44
C SER A 573 -0.67 1.04 4.72
N SER A 574 -1.04 1.15 3.44
CA SER A 574 -0.84 2.30 2.53
C SER A 574 -1.26 3.67 3.09
N VAL A 575 -2.10 3.68 4.12
CA VAL A 575 -2.59 4.87 4.82
C VAL A 575 -1.46 5.61 5.55
N ASP A 576 -0.51 4.90 6.19
CA ASP A 576 0.62 5.54 6.89
C ASP A 576 1.56 6.25 5.90
N ARG A 577 1.73 5.66 4.70
CA ARG A 577 2.52 6.28 3.63
C ARG A 577 1.86 7.56 3.10
N SER A 578 0.55 7.54 2.87
CA SER A 578 -0.19 8.73 2.42
C SER A 578 -0.17 9.84 3.48
N PHE A 579 -0.34 9.49 4.75
CA PHE A 579 -0.27 10.42 5.87
C PHE A 579 1.10 11.10 5.97
N ARG A 580 2.17 10.29 5.94
CA ARG A 580 3.56 10.79 6.00
C ARG A 580 3.93 11.62 4.78
N ALA A 581 3.55 11.21 3.57
CA ALA A 581 3.84 11.95 2.34
C ALA A 581 3.21 13.35 2.35
N GLU A 582 1.95 13.45 2.79
CA GLU A 582 1.19 14.69 2.83
C GLU A 582 1.77 15.67 3.86
N ILE A 583 2.11 15.19 5.06
CA ILE A 583 2.75 16.00 6.11
C ILE A 583 4.16 16.45 5.71
N THR A 584 4.98 15.55 5.18
CA THR A 584 6.37 15.84 4.81
C THR A 584 6.46 16.84 3.67
N THR A 585 5.53 16.74 2.71
CA THR A 585 5.49 17.66 1.57
C THR A 585 4.96 19.03 1.96
N LEU A 586 3.76 19.10 2.55
CA LEU A 586 3.14 20.38 2.89
C LEU A 586 3.78 21.07 4.11
N GLY A 587 4.45 20.32 4.98
CA GLY A 587 5.22 20.89 6.09
C GLY A 587 6.42 21.73 5.62
N ASN A 588 6.95 21.45 4.42
CA ASN A 588 8.16 22.05 3.87
C ASN A 588 7.92 22.98 2.67
N VAL A 589 6.66 23.17 2.26
CA VAL A 589 6.26 23.92 1.06
C VAL A 589 5.39 25.09 1.49
N ARG A 590 5.67 26.30 1.00
CA ARG A 590 4.85 27.50 1.26
C ARG A 590 4.74 28.34 0.00
N HIS A 591 3.56 28.34 -0.60
CA HIS A 591 3.27 29.11 -1.79
C HIS A 591 1.82 29.60 -1.75
N ARG A 592 1.54 30.74 -2.38
CA ARG A 592 0.19 31.33 -2.42
C ARG A 592 -0.83 30.46 -3.16
N ASN A 593 -0.37 29.52 -4.00
CA ASN A 593 -1.24 28.61 -4.77
C ASN A 593 -1.11 27.16 -4.31
N ILE A 594 -0.76 26.93 -3.04
CA ILE A 594 -0.67 25.59 -2.44
C ILE A 594 -1.41 25.64 -1.10
N VAL A 595 -2.26 24.66 -0.86
CA VAL A 595 -3.07 24.59 0.36
C VAL A 595 -2.15 24.60 1.59
N LYS A 596 -2.43 25.50 2.53
CA LYS A 596 -1.66 25.62 3.75
C LYS A 596 -2.00 24.51 4.73
N LEU A 597 -0.99 23.76 5.14
CA LEU A 597 -1.09 22.83 6.27
C LEU A 597 -0.97 23.61 7.57
N TYR A 598 -2.03 23.59 8.38
CA TYR A 598 -1.95 24.08 9.75
C TYR A 598 -1.21 23.07 10.62
N GLY A 599 -1.54 21.78 10.52
CA GLY A 599 -0.74 20.67 11.06
C GLY A 599 -1.53 19.38 11.16
N PHE A 600 -1.21 18.49 12.10
CA PHE A 600 -1.77 17.14 12.16
C PHE A 600 -1.93 16.63 13.60
N CYS A 601 -2.76 15.61 13.78
CA CYS A 601 -2.92 14.89 15.05
C CYS A 601 -2.98 13.39 14.75
N SER A 602 -2.14 12.59 15.42
CA SER A 602 -2.13 11.13 15.30
C SER A 602 -2.39 10.52 16.68
N ASN A 603 -3.32 9.58 16.75
CA ASN A 603 -3.64 8.77 17.94
C ASN A 603 -3.87 7.31 17.52
N GLN A 604 -3.90 6.38 18.48
CA GLN A 604 -4.04 4.93 18.22
C GLN A 604 -5.26 4.55 17.35
N ASP A 605 -6.31 5.38 17.35
CA ASP A 605 -7.56 5.13 16.62
C ASP A 605 -7.80 6.06 15.42
N SER A 606 -6.96 7.08 15.18
CA SER A 606 -7.20 8.03 14.08
C SER A 606 -6.00 8.91 13.72
N ASN A 607 -5.75 9.07 12.42
CA ASN A 607 -4.85 10.08 11.86
C ASN A 607 -5.68 11.24 11.28
N LEU A 608 -5.42 12.45 11.77
CA LEU A 608 -6.07 13.70 11.35
C LEU A 608 -5.05 14.68 10.77
N ILE A 609 -5.43 15.38 9.71
CA ILE A 609 -4.66 16.47 9.13
C ILE A 609 -5.54 17.73 9.05
N LEU A 610 -4.99 18.88 9.43
CA LEU A 610 -5.68 20.17 9.51
C LEU A 610 -5.14 21.11 8.43
N TYR A 611 -6.02 21.54 7.54
CA TYR A 611 -5.73 22.51 6.48
C TYR A 611 -6.46 23.82 6.72
N GLU A 612 -6.00 24.83 6.00
CA GLU A 612 -6.83 25.99 5.66
C GLU A 612 -8.12 25.55 4.97
N TYR A 613 -9.22 26.17 5.37
CA TYR A 613 -10.52 25.93 4.76
C TYR A 613 -10.62 26.77 3.48
N MET A 614 -11.11 26.16 2.41
CA MET A 614 -11.25 26.80 1.10
C MET A 614 -12.73 27.10 0.87
N GLU A 615 -13.09 28.39 0.88
CA GLU A 615 -14.47 28.88 0.90
C GLU A 615 -15.30 28.41 -0.29
N ASN A 616 -14.68 28.34 -1.46
CA ASN A 616 -15.33 28.00 -2.72
C ASN A 616 -15.15 26.52 -3.11
N GLY A 617 -14.65 25.69 -2.20
CA GLY A 617 -14.53 24.24 -2.40
C GLY A 617 -13.50 23.88 -3.47
N SER A 618 -13.73 22.76 -4.17
CA SER A 618 -12.84 22.32 -5.25
C SER A 618 -13.30 22.83 -6.62
N LEU A 619 -12.33 23.10 -7.50
CA LEU A 619 -12.58 23.40 -8.91
C LEU A 619 -13.37 22.29 -9.58
N GLY A 620 -13.17 21.03 -9.18
CA GLY A 620 -13.97 19.91 -9.67
C GLY A 620 -15.45 20.00 -9.29
N GLU A 621 -15.77 20.52 -8.10
CA GLU A 621 -17.16 20.81 -7.71
C GLU A 621 -17.73 22.02 -8.46
N LEU A 622 -16.91 23.00 -8.85
CA LEU A 622 -17.38 24.16 -9.63
C LEU A 622 -17.52 23.86 -11.13
N LEU A 623 -16.63 23.03 -11.68
CA LEU A 623 -16.68 22.57 -13.07
C LEU A 623 -17.73 21.47 -13.30
N HIS A 624 -17.93 20.60 -12.31
CA HIS A 624 -18.76 19.39 -12.46
C HIS A 624 -19.89 19.26 -11.43
N GLY A 625 -20.07 20.24 -10.54
CA GLY A 625 -21.18 20.32 -9.60
C GLY A 625 -22.32 21.21 -10.12
N THR A 626 -23.47 21.13 -9.47
CA THR A 626 -24.75 21.62 -10.00
C THR A 626 -25.13 23.03 -9.57
N LYS A 627 -24.36 23.68 -8.67
CA LYS A 627 -24.80 24.90 -8.00
C LYS A 627 -24.27 26.21 -8.56
N ASP A 628 -23.08 26.28 -9.19
CA ASP A 628 -22.39 27.57 -9.38
C ASP A 628 -21.56 27.70 -10.69
N ALA A 629 -21.87 26.92 -11.73
CA ALA A 629 -21.12 26.95 -13.01
C ALA A 629 -21.08 28.34 -13.70
N TYR A 630 -21.99 29.25 -13.34
CA TYR A 630 -22.06 30.64 -13.82
C TYR A 630 -20.99 31.57 -13.21
N LEU A 631 -20.22 31.13 -12.21
CA LEU A 631 -19.16 31.94 -11.57
C LEU A 631 -17.79 31.86 -12.26
N LEU A 632 -17.61 30.96 -13.23
CA LEU A 632 -16.34 30.78 -13.92
C LEU A 632 -16.37 31.44 -15.30
N ASP A 633 -16.34 32.77 -15.34
CA ASP A 633 -16.06 33.52 -16.56
C ASP A 633 -14.63 33.24 -17.06
N TRP A 634 -14.32 33.70 -18.27
CA TRP A 634 -13.02 33.40 -18.87
C TRP A 634 -11.85 33.97 -18.07
N ASP A 635 -12.02 35.15 -17.49
CA ASP A 635 -11.02 35.80 -16.64
C ASP A 635 -10.73 34.95 -15.38
N THR A 636 -11.78 34.47 -14.72
CA THR A 636 -11.66 33.61 -13.54
C THR A 636 -11.05 32.25 -13.88
N ARG A 637 -11.44 31.64 -15.00
CA ARG A 637 -10.80 30.39 -15.48
C ARG A 637 -9.32 30.58 -15.78
N TYR A 638 -8.97 31.69 -16.43
CA TYR A 638 -7.58 32.04 -16.69
C TYR A 638 -6.80 32.20 -15.38
N ARG A 639 -7.33 32.95 -14.41
CA ARG A 639 -6.71 33.09 -13.07
C ARG A 639 -6.52 31.76 -12.36
N ILE A 640 -7.52 30.87 -12.40
CA ILE A 640 -7.45 29.55 -11.79
C ILE A 640 -6.39 28.68 -12.47
N ALA A 641 -6.40 28.61 -13.80
CA ALA A 641 -5.42 27.85 -14.57
C ALA A 641 -4.00 28.38 -14.34
N PHE A 642 -3.86 29.71 -14.32
CA PHE A 642 -2.59 30.40 -14.05
C PHE A 642 -2.10 30.10 -12.63
N GLY A 643 -2.95 30.24 -11.61
CA GLY A 643 -2.60 29.94 -10.21
C GLY A 643 -2.24 28.47 -9.99
N ALA A 644 -2.99 27.54 -10.57
CA ALA A 644 -2.64 26.11 -10.51
C ALA A 644 -1.29 25.82 -11.20
N ALA A 645 -1.03 26.45 -12.35
CA ALA A 645 0.24 26.34 -13.05
C ALA A 645 1.39 26.96 -12.25
N GLU A 646 1.19 28.10 -11.58
CA GLU A 646 2.19 28.72 -10.70
C GLU A 646 2.50 27.83 -9.49
N GLY A 647 1.49 27.25 -8.85
CA GLY A 647 1.67 26.30 -7.75
C GLY A 647 2.46 25.06 -8.19
N LEU A 648 2.13 24.50 -9.35
CA LEU A 648 2.87 23.36 -9.93
C LEU A 648 4.30 23.73 -10.34
N ARG A 649 4.49 24.89 -10.98
CA ARG A 649 5.81 25.40 -11.35
C ARG A 649 6.70 25.56 -10.13
N TYR A 650 6.16 26.12 -9.03
CA TYR A 650 6.87 26.24 -7.76
C TYR A 650 7.31 24.87 -7.23
N LEU A 651 6.40 23.88 -7.21
CA LEU A 651 6.72 22.51 -6.79
C LEU A 651 7.82 21.86 -7.66
N HIS A 652 7.79 22.06 -8.98
CA HIS A 652 8.71 21.41 -9.92
C HIS A 652 10.03 22.14 -10.12
N SER A 653 10.11 23.43 -9.83
CA SER A 653 11.24 24.27 -10.23
C SER A 653 11.89 24.97 -9.05
N ASP A 654 11.08 25.44 -8.10
CA ASP A 654 11.53 26.34 -7.03
C ASP A 654 11.71 25.60 -5.69
N CYS A 655 10.94 24.53 -5.44
CA CYS A 655 11.17 23.65 -4.30
C CYS A 655 12.50 22.89 -4.42
N LYS A 656 13.27 22.86 -3.32
CA LYS A 656 14.50 22.08 -3.19
C LYS A 656 14.45 21.26 -1.91
N PRO A 657 14.38 19.92 -2.00
CA PRO A 657 14.20 19.10 -3.21
C PRO A 657 12.87 19.36 -3.94
N LYS A 658 12.81 19.03 -5.24
CA LYS A 658 11.60 19.25 -6.06
C LYS A 658 10.47 18.34 -5.61
N VAL A 659 9.23 18.69 -5.90
CA VAL A 659 8.06 17.93 -5.48
C VAL A 659 7.22 17.61 -6.70
N ILE A 660 6.97 16.32 -6.97
CA ILE A 660 5.97 15.89 -7.96
C ILE A 660 4.71 15.47 -7.22
N HIS A 661 3.60 16.15 -7.51
CA HIS A 661 2.32 15.91 -6.86
C HIS A 661 1.69 14.54 -7.19
N ARG A 662 1.83 14.04 -8.42
CA ARG A 662 1.31 12.75 -8.94
C ARG A 662 -0.21 12.52 -8.89
N ASP A 663 -1.00 13.47 -8.41
CA ASP A 663 -2.48 13.37 -8.37
C ASP A 663 -3.13 14.72 -8.66
N ILE A 664 -2.79 15.32 -9.80
CA ILE A 664 -3.41 16.59 -10.22
C ILE A 664 -4.68 16.26 -10.99
N LYS A 665 -5.81 16.74 -10.46
CA LYS A 665 -7.16 16.65 -11.00
C LYS A 665 -7.94 17.86 -10.52
N SER A 666 -9.03 18.22 -11.19
CA SER A 666 -9.87 19.37 -10.81
C SER A 666 -10.35 19.30 -9.36
N ASN A 667 -10.63 18.11 -8.82
CA ASN A 667 -11.02 17.92 -7.41
C ASN A 667 -9.90 18.26 -6.40
N ASN A 668 -8.64 18.29 -6.84
CA ASN A 668 -7.48 18.60 -6.01
C ASN A 668 -6.98 20.04 -6.21
N ILE A 669 -7.66 20.84 -7.05
CA ILE A 669 -7.45 22.28 -7.14
C ILE A 669 -8.56 22.93 -6.30
N LEU A 670 -8.22 23.47 -5.14
CA LEU A 670 -9.17 24.12 -4.24
C LEU A 670 -9.19 25.64 -4.48
N LEU A 671 -10.32 26.29 -4.24
CA LEU A 671 -10.49 27.72 -4.45
C LEU A 671 -10.78 28.44 -3.13
N ASP A 672 -10.02 29.50 -2.87
CA ASP A 672 -10.24 30.39 -1.74
C ASP A 672 -11.42 31.36 -1.98
N GLU A 673 -11.68 32.26 -1.03
CA GLU A 673 -12.73 33.28 -1.12
C GLU A 673 -12.64 34.18 -2.37
N MET A 674 -11.42 34.38 -2.91
CA MET A 674 -11.16 35.23 -4.08
C MET A 674 -11.16 34.45 -5.41
N MET A 675 -11.53 33.16 -5.39
CA MET A 675 -11.46 32.23 -6.53
C MET A 675 -10.03 31.98 -7.02
N GLU A 676 -9.02 32.14 -6.15
CA GLU A 676 -7.64 31.80 -6.47
C GLU A 676 -7.37 30.30 -6.24
N ALA A 677 -6.67 29.70 -7.20
CA ALA A 677 -6.38 28.27 -7.17
C ALA A 677 -5.28 27.91 -6.18
N HIS A 678 -5.56 26.88 -5.37
CA HIS A 678 -4.66 26.28 -4.41
C HIS A 678 -4.58 24.77 -4.65
N VAL A 679 -3.38 24.28 -5.00
CA VAL A 679 -3.15 22.84 -5.21
C VAL A 679 -3.17 22.12 -3.85
N GLY A 680 -3.95 21.02 -3.74
CA GLY A 680 -4.17 20.25 -2.52
C GLY A 680 -4.16 18.72 -2.72
N ASP A 681 -4.28 17.96 -1.62
CA ASP A 681 -4.21 16.49 -1.55
C ASP A 681 -2.87 15.87 -1.98
N PHE A 682 -1.86 16.05 -1.14
CA PHE A 682 -0.49 15.57 -1.38
C PHE A 682 -0.27 14.13 -0.89
N GLY A 683 -1.33 13.34 -0.66
CA GLY A 683 -1.24 11.96 -0.19
C GLY A 683 -0.45 11.03 -1.12
N LEU A 684 -0.38 11.39 -2.41
CA LEU A 684 0.45 10.72 -3.41
C LEU A 684 1.65 11.56 -3.84
N ALA A 685 1.98 12.68 -3.21
CA ALA A 685 3.14 13.47 -3.61
C ALA A 685 4.46 12.70 -3.42
N LYS A 686 5.46 13.02 -4.23
CA LYS A 686 6.83 12.49 -4.13
C LYS A 686 7.82 13.63 -4.22
N ILE A 687 8.74 13.66 -3.27
CA ILE A 687 9.88 14.57 -3.29
C ILE A 687 10.97 13.95 -4.16
N ILE A 688 11.49 14.71 -5.12
CA ILE A 688 12.51 14.31 -6.10
C ILE A 688 13.72 15.24 -5.95
N ASP A 689 14.84 14.66 -5.52
CA ASP A 689 16.12 15.34 -5.60
C ASP A 689 16.73 15.12 -7.00
N ILE A 690 17.02 16.20 -7.74
CA ILE A 690 17.47 16.11 -9.15
C ILE A 690 18.92 15.64 -9.30
N SER A 691 19.64 15.47 -8.20
CA SER A 691 20.97 14.89 -8.25
C SER A 691 20.96 13.39 -8.57
N ASN A 692 19.83 12.68 -8.40
CA ASN A 692 19.71 11.27 -8.78
C ASN A 692 18.23 10.82 -8.89
N SER A 693 17.78 10.37 -10.06
CA SER A 693 16.63 9.47 -10.20
C SER A 693 16.49 8.93 -11.62
N ARG A 694 16.64 7.61 -11.78
CA ARG A 694 16.02 6.84 -12.87
C ARG A 694 14.93 5.96 -12.27
N THR A 695 13.74 6.04 -12.89
CA THR A 695 12.60 5.11 -12.91
C THR A 695 11.58 5.06 -11.75
N MET A 696 10.32 4.92 -12.15
CA MET A 696 9.08 4.92 -11.36
C MET A 696 8.73 3.50 -10.87
N SER A 697 8.40 3.36 -9.59
CA SER A 697 8.23 2.05 -8.93
C SER A 697 6.78 1.54 -8.83
N ALA A 698 5.79 2.30 -9.31
CA ALA A 698 4.38 1.90 -9.42
C ALA A 698 3.59 2.96 -10.22
N VAL A 699 2.56 2.54 -10.95
CA VAL A 699 1.56 3.49 -11.50
C VAL A 699 0.79 4.07 -10.32
N ALA A 700 0.88 5.39 -10.13
CA ALA A 700 0.21 6.12 -9.05
C ALA A 700 -0.43 7.38 -9.62
N GLY A 701 -1.69 7.61 -9.28
CA GLY A 701 -2.51 8.71 -9.77
C GLY A 701 -3.97 8.27 -9.87
N SER A 702 -4.90 9.22 -9.93
CA SER A 702 -6.32 8.91 -10.13
C SER A 702 -6.58 8.39 -11.53
N TYR A 703 -7.34 7.29 -11.64
CA TYR A 703 -7.75 6.72 -12.93
C TYR A 703 -8.40 7.81 -13.81
N GLY A 704 -8.04 7.86 -15.09
CA GLY A 704 -8.45 8.92 -16.03
C GLY A 704 -7.56 10.18 -16.09
N TYR A 705 -6.67 10.42 -15.11
CA TYR A 705 -5.73 11.57 -15.08
C TYR A 705 -4.25 11.13 -15.15
N ILE A 706 -4.01 9.84 -15.39
CA ILE A 706 -2.66 9.24 -15.50
C ILE A 706 -2.14 9.45 -16.93
N ALA A 707 -0.91 9.93 -17.07
CA ALA A 707 -0.31 10.15 -18.38
C ALA A 707 -0.20 8.83 -19.19
N PRO A 708 -0.70 8.80 -20.46
CA PRO A 708 -0.78 7.57 -21.27
C PRO A 708 0.59 6.97 -21.66
N GLY A 709 1.69 7.71 -21.46
CA GLY A 709 3.05 7.26 -21.74
C GLY A 709 3.54 6.06 -20.89
N SER A 710 2.82 5.69 -19.84
CA SER A 710 3.22 4.60 -18.93
C SER A 710 3.01 3.18 -19.50
N VAL A 711 2.24 3.02 -20.59
CA VAL A 711 1.91 1.69 -21.17
C VAL A 711 2.78 1.34 -22.38
N TYR A 712 3.43 2.32 -23.04
CA TYR A 712 4.10 2.10 -24.34
C TYR A 712 5.64 2.33 -24.38
N LEU A 713 6.28 2.78 -23.30
CA LEU A 713 7.73 3.08 -23.31
C LEU A 713 8.63 1.91 -22.85
N LEU A 714 8.31 0.68 -23.29
CA LEU A 714 9.22 -0.47 -23.18
C LEU A 714 10.25 -0.55 -24.33
N ASN A 715 10.21 0.36 -25.32
CA ASN A 715 11.18 0.41 -26.41
C ASN A 715 11.45 1.85 -26.87
N HIS A 716 12.42 2.54 -26.25
CA HIS A 716 13.39 3.46 -26.85
C HIS A 716 13.88 4.54 -25.87
N CYS A 717 15.17 4.81 -25.93
CA CYS A 717 15.88 5.79 -25.12
C CYS A 717 15.66 7.25 -25.59
N ALA A 718 15.60 8.12 -24.58
CA ALA A 718 16.11 9.50 -24.54
C ALA A 718 15.31 10.66 -25.18
N ARG A 719 15.08 11.65 -24.28
CA ARG A 719 14.80 13.10 -24.43
C ARG A 719 13.33 13.54 -24.29
N ASN A 720 13.17 14.52 -23.37
CA ASN A 720 11.99 15.31 -22.98
C ASN A 720 11.12 14.73 -21.84
N TYR A 721 11.55 14.93 -20.60
CA TYR A 721 10.89 14.45 -19.37
C TYR A 721 9.91 15.44 -18.70
N THR A 722 9.62 16.59 -19.28
CA THR A 722 8.74 17.59 -18.63
C THR A 722 7.25 17.42 -18.92
N TYR A 723 6.86 16.69 -19.97
CA TYR A 723 5.44 16.59 -20.38
C TYR A 723 4.76 15.25 -20.07
N ALA A 724 5.49 14.27 -19.51
CA ALA A 724 4.98 12.90 -19.32
C ALA A 724 4.55 12.59 -17.87
N VAL A 725 4.37 13.61 -17.02
CA VAL A 725 4.11 13.42 -15.58
C VAL A 725 2.63 13.55 -15.22
N TYR A 726 1.86 14.29 -16.01
CA TYR A 726 0.44 14.58 -15.76
C TYR A 726 -0.36 14.21 -17.01
N GLY A 727 -1.40 13.38 -16.88
CA GLY A 727 -2.39 13.20 -17.93
C GLY A 727 -3.32 14.40 -17.89
N PHE A 728 -3.31 15.22 -18.93
CA PHE A 728 -4.31 16.28 -19.13
C PHE A 728 -5.52 15.74 -19.87
#